data_AF-H8X5I6-F1
#
_entry.id   AF-H8X5I6-F1
#
_cell.length_a   1.000
_cell.length_b   1.000
_cell.length_c   1.000
_cell.angle_alpha   90.00
_cell.angle_beta   90.00
_cell.angle_gamma   90.00
#
_symmetry.space_group_name_H-M   'P 1'
#
loop_
_entity.id
_entity.type
_entity.pdbx_description
1 polymer ?
#
loop_
_entity_poly.entity_id
_entity_poly.type
_entity_poly.pdbx_seq_one_letter_code
_entity_poly.pdbx_strand_id
1 'polypeptide(L)'
;MSFAENFWTQDYNSGFQILFGQLYEGIRENDDFIDLFRKRMESEMLYGTSLKSISTNAKPSSKRQTNDDYASTIKNVYSELHDNFNKQGQSHLEIAENIEAMVLNPFEKWCKEHEQRIGYSTSTINAKYKSLKSTQAQVDKLQKKYFNKCRILEEFKSHYSEEELNEEMSDSEFYRKISGSKAVESTDEDGDEEAETSFEFTHAEFNSKQMETLLKKMLIGIPRTAHKVPILGTYQDVSTGSSITQWVLDNVPEVEKNLDKAEKFGQDLIKYEFIRVVGSMGKSFINSSQFFYQWKQKAFDSAQIIPNSSDGGSNGFSRGFSTFNFDDVKEAIGVSGVDYSDKSQYPRLLNDVRSLDASYFEKIRELDALRCEFEELVMDHLTFMQKCELDRLKAIKKVAFDFIASFANRVKQLQMVTDELVLLEETINPVSDLKFLIENYATGYYKPHVTLYDNYYDSNLRQTFGVDLNVKSRLDKKVVPIILQCILSHLDHTYPDLKNDEERINLWTQPVHLSNVHKLRSQLNDLSDPSKISEILSQSNPVVITNVLKLYLLELPDSLIPHNFYDVIKLLYVNYNEESQKATRINGLQNVLSELPKCNIATLDALLTHLKRLVQIIGAKDKEASKNLQNALCLEFGKLILRPKTSTHSELSKSSFNDKHPVSTMQDLLKNKETIFNELRRNSSKTKSNSAANSPNVSRTGSTKSQKNTPFAPSESLAAKSKSRLESRLKKAVKHRETGSSSDQPEEVTESGATPQHNDIVHKVQTESSSKSDSRSRSETPPPTPAKSPMSLKRSVSPKKKRLSSMLLDDAVESTPKTPSKSRSQSGDETDNDTPSKSGSNGSSKVSSK
;
A
#
# COMPACT_ATOMS: atom_id res chain seq x y z
N MET A 1 28.91 -41.35 -16.81
CA MET A 1 27.92 -41.15 -15.73
C MET A 1 26.65 -40.54 -16.32
N SER A 2 25.72 -41.40 -16.68
CA SER A 2 24.36 -41.11 -17.12
C SER A 2 23.35 -41.90 -16.28
N PHE A 3 22.06 -41.56 -16.34
CA PHE A 3 21.02 -42.38 -15.70
C PHE A 3 20.96 -43.78 -16.33
N ALA A 4 21.13 -43.85 -17.67
CA ALA A 4 21.16 -45.09 -18.44
C ALA A 4 22.31 -46.05 -18.09
N GLU A 5 23.37 -45.57 -17.43
CA GLU A 5 24.49 -46.42 -16.96
C GLU A 5 24.35 -46.86 -15.49
N ASN A 6 23.72 -46.06 -14.62
CA ASN A 6 23.96 -46.12 -13.17
C ASN A 6 22.78 -46.58 -12.29
N PHE A 7 21.61 -46.88 -12.88
CA PHE A 7 20.40 -47.28 -12.12
C PHE A 7 19.92 -48.71 -12.39
N TRP A 8 20.78 -49.58 -12.94
CA TRP A 8 20.48 -51.00 -13.15
C TRP A 8 20.62 -51.82 -11.87
N THR A 9 19.71 -52.77 -11.68
CA THR A 9 19.74 -53.76 -10.60
C THR A 9 19.30 -55.13 -11.12
N GLN A 10 19.80 -56.23 -10.54
CA GLN A 10 19.55 -57.61 -11.03
C GLN A 10 18.06 -58.03 -11.01
N ASP A 11 17.23 -57.36 -10.20
CA ASP A 11 15.78 -57.55 -10.17
C ASP A 11 15.03 -56.82 -11.29
N TYR A 12 15.74 -55.95 -12.03
CA TYR A 12 15.23 -55.03 -13.06
C TYR A 12 14.17 -54.03 -12.56
N ASN A 13 14.25 -53.62 -11.30
CA ASN A 13 13.25 -52.72 -10.69
C ASN A 13 13.79 -51.81 -9.59
N SER A 14 14.52 -52.34 -8.61
CA SER A 14 14.91 -51.59 -7.40
C SER A 14 15.66 -50.29 -7.72
N GLY A 15 16.61 -50.29 -8.65
CA GLY A 15 17.33 -49.08 -9.07
C GLY A 15 16.43 -48.04 -9.77
N PHE A 16 15.44 -48.48 -10.54
CA PHE A 16 14.48 -47.58 -11.21
C PHE A 16 13.51 -46.96 -10.21
N GLN A 17 13.02 -47.73 -9.23
CA GLN A 17 12.16 -47.18 -8.16
C GLN A 17 12.88 -46.11 -7.33
N ILE A 18 14.18 -46.29 -7.07
CA ILE A 18 15.03 -45.27 -6.43
C ILE A 18 15.10 -44.00 -7.30
N LEU A 19 15.42 -44.14 -8.59
CA LEU A 19 15.52 -42.98 -9.50
C LEU A 19 14.19 -42.23 -9.62
N PHE A 20 13.09 -42.93 -9.93
CA PHE A 20 11.79 -42.29 -10.06
C PHE A 20 11.34 -41.66 -8.73
N GLY A 21 11.63 -42.30 -7.59
CA GLY A 21 11.43 -41.70 -6.27
C GLY A 21 12.13 -40.34 -6.13
N GLN A 22 13.40 -40.22 -6.54
CA GLN A 22 14.13 -38.94 -6.55
C GLN A 22 13.57 -37.94 -7.56
N LEU A 23 13.07 -38.37 -8.72
CA LEU A 23 12.37 -37.48 -9.66
C LEU A 23 11.04 -36.94 -9.08
N TYR A 24 10.34 -37.73 -8.25
CA TYR A 24 9.17 -37.26 -7.49
C TYR A 24 9.53 -36.42 -6.25
N GLU A 25 10.75 -36.50 -5.71
CA GLU A 25 11.27 -35.45 -4.80
C GLU A 25 11.48 -34.15 -5.60
N GLY A 26 12.09 -34.23 -6.78
CA GLY A 26 12.32 -33.08 -7.66
C GLY A 26 11.04 -32.37 -8.13
N ILE A 27 9.91 -33.06 -8.19
CA ILE A 27 8.59 -32.43 -8.40
C ILE A 27 8.19 -31.60 -7.17
N ARG A 28 8.27 -32.18 -5.96
CA ARG A 28 7.95 -31.50 -4.69
C ARG A 28 8.85 -30.30 -4.41
N GLU A 29 10.14 -30.37 -4.78
CA GLU A 29 11.04 -29.20 -4.74
C GLU A 29 10.49 -28.02 -5.56
N ASN A 30 9.82 -28.26 -6.70
CA ASN A 30 9.20 -27.19 -7.47
C ASN A 30 7.99 -26.59 -6.75
N ASP A 31 7.16 -27.43 -6.11
CA ASP A 31 5.99 -27.00 -5.34
C ASP A 31 6.43 -26.13 -4.14
N ASP A 32 7.51 -26.51 -3.44
CA ASP A 32 8.11 -25.69 -2.38
C ASP A 32 8.55 -24.30 -2.89
N PHE A 33 9.13 -24.22 -4.10
CA PHE A 33 9.47 -22.94 -4.74
C PHE A 33 8.21 -22.13 -5.10
N ILE A 34 7.17 -22.77 -5.65
CA ILE A 34 5.88 -22.12 -5.98
C ILE A 34 5.27 -21.53 -4.71
N ASP A 35 5.19 -22.30 -3.63
CA ASP A 35 4.58 -21.88 -2.37
C ASP A 35 5.41 -20.80 -1.65
N LEU A 36 6.74 -20.83 -1.76
CA LEU A 36 7.64 -19.78 -1.28
C LEU A 36 7.41 -18.46 -2.02
N PHE A 37 7.33 -18.49 -3.35
CA PHE A 37 7.09 -17.28 -4.16
C PHE A 37 5.68 -16.73 -3.95
N ARG A 38 4.66 -17.61 -3.81
CA ARG A 38 3.27 -17.24 -3.51
C ARG A 38 3.15 -16.55 -2.15
N LYS A 39 3.75 -17.10 -1.09
CA LYS A 39 3.78 -16.46 0.25
C LYS A 39 4.48 -15.10 0.23
N ARG A 40 5.50 -14.89 -0.62
CA ARG A 40 6.11 -13.56 -0.79
C ARG A 40 5.20 -12.61 -1.56
N MET A 41 4.57 -13.04 -2.65
CA MET A 41 3.60 -12.25 -3.42
C MET A 41 2.46 -11.75 -2.53
N GLU A 42 1.86 -12.63 -1.73
CA GLU A 42 0.81 -12.31 -0.76
C GLU A 42 1.29 -11.27 0.27
N SER A 43 2.54 -11.40 0.75
CA SER A 43 3.13 -10.44 1.69
C SER A 43 3.29 -9.04 1.08
N GLU A 44 3.74 -8.94 -0.17
CA GLU A 44 3.84 -7.66 -0.90
C GLU A 44 2.45 -7.06 -1.16
N MET A 45 1.47 -7.89 -1.54
CA MET A 45 0.09 -7.47 -1.78
C MET A 45 -0.57 -6.92 -0.50
N LEU A 46 -0.41 -7.61 0.63
CA LEU A 46 -0.91 -7.16 1.94
C LEU A 46 -0.26 -5.85 2.37
N TYR A 47 1.07 -5.73 2.22
CA TYR A 47 1.79 -4.51 2.59
C TYR A 47 1.39 -3.31 1.70
N GLY A 48 1.34 -3.49 0.38
CA GLY A 48 0.92 -2.46 -0.57
C GLY A 48 -0.52 -2.00 -0.37
N THR A 49 -1.43 -2.93 -0.07
CA THR A 49 -2.82 -2.64 0.30
C THR A 49 -2.90 -1.88 1.62
N SER A 50 -2.14 -2.30 2.64
CA SER A 50 -2.08 -1.64 3.94
C SER A 50 -1.64 -0.18 3.81
N LEU A 51 -0.57 0.09 3.05
CA LEU A 51 -0.07 1.46 2.80
C LEU A 51 -1.13 2.36 2.13
N LYS A 52 -1.79 1.88 1.07
CA LYS A 52 -2.86 2.63 0.39
C LYS A 52 -4.05 2.91 1.32
N SER A 53 -4.37 1.99 2.24
CA SER A 53 -5.46 2.15 3.22
C SER A 53 -5.19 3.21 4.30
N ILE A 54 -3.94 3.67 4.49
CA ILE A 54 -3.60 4.68 5.51
C ILE A 54 -4.42 5.96 5.27
N SER A 55 -4.55 6.38 4.01
CA SER A 55 -5.34 7.56 3.62
C SER A 55 -6.82 7.48 4.03
N THR A 56 -7.42 6.29 3.95
CA THR A 56 -8.83 6.06 4.32
C THR A 56 -9.02 5.85 5.82
N ASN A 57 -8.02 5.33 6.53
CA ASN A 57 -8.09 4.98 7.95
C ASN A 57 -7.67 6.15 8.86
N ALA A 58 -6.59 6.85 8.54
CA ALA A 58 -6.02 7.93 9.33
C ALA A 58 -6.65 9.30 9.01
N LYS A 59 -7.98 9.38 9.05
CA LYS A 59 -8.74 10.61 8.73
C LYS A 59 -8.37 11.75 9.69
N PRO A 60 -8.11 12.98 9.19
CA PRO A 60 -7.70 14.10 10.03
C PRO A 60 -8.83 14.58 10.95
N SER A 61 -8.57 14.63 12.26
CA SER A 61 -9.50 15.15 13.27
C SER A 61 -9.56 16.69 13.33
N SER A 62 -8.53 17.36 12.80
CA SER A 62 -8.43 18.81 12.82
C SER A 62 -9.18 19.45 11.65
N LYS A 63 -10.15 20.31 11.95
CA LYS A 63 -10.88 21.15 10.99
C LYS A 63 -9.98 22.03 10.10
N ARG A 64 -8.69 22.17 10.43
CA ARG A 64 -7.71 22.89 9.59
C ARG A 64 -7.32 22.09 8.35
N GLN A 65 -7.22 20.75 8.44
CA GLN A 65 -6.86 19.91 7.31
C GLN A 65 -8.02 19.76 6.33
N THR A 66 -9.26 19.90 6.81
CA THR A 66 -10.50 19.86 6.01
C THR A 66 -11.03 21.26 5.64
N ASN A 67 -10.19 22.30 5.72
CA ASN A 67 -10.55 23.67 5.35
C ASN A 67 -9.64 24.14 4.21
N ASP A 68 -10.22 24.45 3.06
CA ASP A 68 -9.46 24.81 1.86
C ASP A 68 -8.96 26.25 1.87
N ASP A 69 -9.62 27.14 2.62
CA ASP A 69 -9.11 28.48 2.91
C ASP A 69 -7.92 28.47 3.88
N TYR A 70 -7.61 27.34 4.55
CA TYR A 70 -6.50 27.24 5.50
C TYR A 70 -5.18 26.90 4.78
N ALA A 71 -4.57 27.92 4.16
CA ALA A 71 -3.25 27.82 3.54
C ALA A 71 -2.15 27.66 4.61
N SER A 72 -1.49 26.50 4.63
CA SER A 72 -0.50 26.12 5.63
C SER A 72 0.46 25.09 5.05
N THR A 73 1.77 25.30 5.21
CA THR A 73 2.79 24.34 4.79
C THR A 73 2.62 23.00 5.50
N ILE A 74 2.21 23.01 6.76
CA ILE A 74 1.90 21.79 7.53
C ILE A 74 0.63 21.08 7.01
N LYS A 75 -0.39 21.80 6.50
CA LYS A 75 -1.52 21.17 5.79
C LYS A 75 -1.04 20.46 4.52
N ASN A 76 -0.23 21.15 3.71
CA ASN A 76 0.23 20.64 2.43
C ASN A 76 1.10 19.37 2.61
N VAL A 77 2.12 19.41 3.47
CA VAL A 77 2.99 18.26 3.75
C VAL A 77 2.19 17.07 4.30
N TYR A 78 1.18 17.31 5.15
CA TYR A 78 0.30 16.23 5.61
C TYR A 78 -0.47 15.54 4.46
N SER A 79 -0.83 16.27 3.39
CA SER A 79 -1.44 15.67 2.19
C SER A 79 -0.41 14.91 1.36
N GLU A 80 0.72 15.55 1.04
CA GLU A 80 1.80 14.96 0.23
C GLU A 80 2.36 13.66 0.85
N LEU A 81 2.38 13.55 2.19
CA LEU A 81 2.75 12.31 2.89
C LEU A 81 1.77 11.17 2.62
N HIS A 82 0.45 11.42 2.60
CA HIS A 82 -0.54 10.39 2.23
C HIS A 82 -0.38 9.96 0.78
N ASP A 83 -0.16 10.91 -0.13
CA ASP A 83 0.04 10.61 -1.56
C ASP A 83 1.37 9.88 -1.80
N ASN A 84 2.41 10.17 -1.03
CA ASN A 84 3.66 9.39 -1.03
C ASN A 84 3.44 7.95 -0.54
N PHE A 85 2.70 7.74 0.56
CA PHE A 85 2.34 6.39 1.02
C PHE A 85 1.50 5.63 -0.02
N ASN A 86 0.62 6.32 -0.76
CA ASN A 86 -0.11 5.74 -1.90
C ASN A 86 0.85 5.32 -3.04
N LYS A 87 1.86 6.14 -3.41
CA LYS A 87 2.90 5.81 -4.40
C LYS A 87 3.73 4.59 -3.97
N GLN A 88 4.13 4.52 -2.69
CA GLN A 88 4.85 3.37 -2.14
C GLN A 88 4.00 2.10 -2.20
N GLY A 89 2.77 2.16 -1.68
CA GLY A 89 1.86 1.02 -1.67
C GLY A 89 1.55 0.50 -3.07
N GLN A 90 1.36 1.39 -4.04
CA GLN A 90 1.21 1.02 -5.45
C GLN A 90 2.46 0.32 -6.01
N SER A 91 3.66 0.80 -5.66
CA SER A 91 4.92 0.16 -6.08
C SER A 91 5.09 -1.25 -5.52
N HIS A 92 4.55 -1.55 -4.33
CA HIS A 92 4.54 -2.90 -3.75
C HIS A 92 3.49 -3.83 -4.40
N LEU A 93 2.30 -3.31 -4.74
CA LEU A 93 1.32 -4.09 -5.53
C LEU A 93 1.90 -4.49 -6.90
N GLU A 94 2.59 -3.57 -7.57
CA GLU A 94 3.28 -3.84 -8.84
C GLU A 94 4.46 -4.84 -8.73
N ILE A 95 4.97 -5.12 -7.52
CA ILE A 95 5.91 -6.23 -7.28
C ILE A 95 5.14 -7.55 -7.15
N ALA A 96 4.00 -7.58 -6.46
CA ALA A 96 3.15 -8.76 -6.37
C ALA A 96 2.63 -9.20 -7.75
N GLU A 97 2.08 -8.27 -8.53
CA GLU A 97 1.62 -8.50 -9.91
C GLU A 97 2.74 -9.05 -10.81
N ASN A 98 3.97 -8.53 -10.67
CA ASN A 98 5.14 -9.04 -11.39
C ASN A 98 5.49 -10.49 -10.99
N ILE A 99 5.45 -10.84 -9.69
CA ILE A 99 5.69 -12.21 -9.21
C ILE A 99 4.60 -13.15 -9.75
N GLU A 100 3.34 -12.74 -9.72
CA GLU A 100 2.22 -13.53 -10.25
C GLU A 100 2.40 -13.82 -11.76
N ALA A 101 2.60 -12.77 -12.55
CA ALA A 101 2.62 -12.85 -14.02
C ALA A 101 3.92 -13.42 -14.60
N MET A 102 5.07 -13.12 -14.00
CA MET A 102 6.40 -13.49 -14.56
C MET A 102 7.02 -14.73 -13.90
N VAL A 103 6.59 -15.10 -12.70
CA VAL A 103 7.23 -16.15 -11.89
C VAL A 103 6.27 -17.32 -11.68
N LEU A 104 5.13 -17.09 -11.02
CA LEU A 104 4.20 -18.16 -10.63
C LEU A 104 3.48 -18.77 -11.83
N ASN A 105 2.72 -17.98 -12.59
CA ASN A 105 1.91 -18.50 -13.70
C ASN A 105 2.72 -19.29 -14.76
N PRO A 106 3.93 -18.83 -15.19
CA PRO A 106 4.75 -19.61 -16.12
C PRO A 106 5.34 -20.89 -15.51
N PHE A 107 5.80 -20.83 -14.25
CA PHE A 107 6.46 -21.96 -13.60
C PHE A 107 5.47 -23.05 -13.19
N GLU A 108 4.32 -22.69 -12.59
CA GLU A 108 3.25 -23.64 -12.28
C GLU A 108 2.80 -24.45 -13.51
N LYS A 109 2.68 -23.79 -14.66
CA LYS A 109 2.35 -24.46 -15.92
C LYS A 109 3.45 -25.44 -16.33
N TRP A 110 4.72 -24.99 -16.32
CA TRP A 110 5.86 -25.81 -16.68
C TRP A 110 6.02 -27.04 -15.75
N CYS A 111 5.76 -26.89 -14.46
CA CYS A 111 5.81 -27.97 -13.47
C CYS A 111 4.78 -29.06 -13.77
N LYS A 112 3.54 -28.69 -14.10
CA LYS A 112 2.48 -29.64 -14.51
C LYS A 112 2.86 -30.38 -15.80
N GLU A 113 3.49 -29.70 -16.77
CA GLU A 113 4.04 -30.31 -17.99
C GLU A 113 5.30 -31.18 -17.74
N HIS A 114 6.00 -30.99 -16.61
CA HIS A 114 7.15 -31.79 -16.20
C HIS A 114 6.73 -33.06 -15.44
N GLU A 115 5.80 -32.93 -14.48
CA GLU A 115 5.16 -34.03 -13.78
C GLU A 115 4.58 -35.06 -14.77
N GLN A 116 3.84 -34.61 -15.78
CA GLN A 116 3.26 -35.49 -16.81
C GLN A 116 4.33 -36.31 -17.58
N ARG A 117 5.52 -35.74 -17.84
CA ARG A 117 6.62 -36.46 -18.53
C ARG A 117 7.24 -37.55 -17.65
N ILE A 118 7.38 -37.28 -16.35
CA ILE A 118 7.85 -38.26 -15.35
C ILE A 118 6.79 -39.34 -15.13
N GLY A 119 5.52 -38.96 -14.98
CA GLY A 119 4.38 -39.87 -14.83
C GLY A 119 4.25 -40.84 -15.99
N TYR A 120 4.29 -40.34 -17.24
CA TYR A 120 4.30 -41.17 -18.44
C TYR A 120 5.43 -42.21 -18.43
N SER A 121 6.68 -41.77 -18.19
CA SER A 121 7.85 -42.67 -18.19
C SER A 121 7.80 -43.70 -17.06
N THR A 122 7.32 -43.28 -15.88
CA THR A 122 7.07 -44.16 -14.74
C THR A 122 6.06 -45.25 -15.11
N SER A 123 4.94 -44.87 -15.72
CA SER A 123 3.86 -45.79 -16.10
C SER A 123 4.31 -46.79 -17.17
N THR A 124 4.99 -46.33 -18.23
CA THR A 124 5.43 -47.17 -19.35
C THR A 124 6.44 -48.24 -18.91
N ILE A 125 7.46 -47.87 -18.13
CA ILE A 125 8.43 -48.84 -17.57
C ILE A 125 7.73 -49.83 -16.64
N ASN A 126 6.89 -49.36 -15.71
CA ASN A 126 6.17 -50.24 -14.78
C ASN A 126 5.19 -51.19 -15.51
N ALA A 127 4.63 -50.80 -16.67
CA ALA A 127 3.77 -51.66 -17.48
C ALA A 127 4.56 -52.80 -18.15
N LYS A 128 5.64 -52.50 -18.87
CA LYS A 128 6.50 -53.53 -19.48
C LYS A 128 7.18 -54.42 -18.43
N TYR A 129 7.60 -53.87 -17.28
CA TYR A 129 8.14 -54.67 -16.16
C TYR A 129 7.12 -55.69 -15.62
N LYS A 130 5.84 -55.31 -15.48
CA LYS A 130 4.77 -56.26 -15.09
C LYS A 130 4.59 -57.37 -16.12
N SER A 131 4.72 -57.06 -17.41
CA SER A 131 4.71 -58.06 -18.48
C SER A 131 5.88 -59.02 -18.32
N LEU A 132 7.11 -58.51 -18.19
CA LEU A 132 8.33 -59.29 -18.01
C LEU A 132 8.23 -60.24 -16.80
N LYS A 133 7.74 -59.75 -15.65
CA LYS A 133 7.53 -60.59 -14.45
C LYS A 133 6.38 -61.60 -14.58
N SER A 134 5.34 -61.29 -15.35
CA SER A 134 4.28 -62.25 -15.67
C SER A 134 4.83 -63.41 -16.51
N THR A 135 5.59 -63.13 -17.56
CA THR A 135 6.22 -64.14 -18.42
C THR A 135 7.28 -64.93 -17.65
N GLN A 136 8.11 -64.28 -16.81
CA GLN A 136 9.07 -64.97 -15.95
C GLN A 136 8.37 -65.98 -15.03
N ALA A 137 7.28 -65.60 -14.37
CA ALA A 137 6.48 -66.49 -13.52
C ALA A 137 5.72 -67.60 -14.29
N GLN A 138 5.63 -67.52 -15.62
CA GLN A 138 5.16 -68.63 -16.48
C GLN A 138 6.30 -69.59 -16.82
N VAL A 139 7.48 -69.07 -17.19
CA VAL A 139 8.70 -69.87 -17.41
C VAL A 139 9.08 -70.66 -16.16
N ASP A 140 9.05 -70.03 -14.97
CA ASP A 140 9.29 -70.69 -13.68
C ASP A 140 8.33 -71.85 -13.38
N LYS A 141 7.11 -71.83 -13.95
CA LYS A 141 6.12 -72.92 -13.81
C LYS A 141 6.36 -74.02 -14.83
N LEU A 142 6.60 -73.66 -16.10
CA LEU A 142 6.91 -74.63 -17.16
C LEU A 142 8.19 -75.40 -16.84
N GLN A 143 9.25 -74.71 -16.39
CA GLN A 143 10.49 -75.33 -15.91
C GLN A 143 10.22 -76.40 -14.84
N LYS A 144 9.37 -76.09 -13.86
CA LYS A 144 9.04 -77.02 -12.77
C LYS A 144 8.20 -78.21 -13.25
N LYS A 145 7.23 -78.00 -14.15
CA LYS A 145 6.46 -79.10 -14.77
C LYS A 145 7.38 -80.00 -15.61
N TYR A 146 8.24 -79.41 -16.43
CA TYR A 146 9.24 -80.09 -17.24
C TYR A 146 10.20 -80.92 -16.38
N PHE A 147 10.91 -80.32 -15.43
CA PHE A 147 11.85 -81.06 -14.57
C PHE A 147 11.18 -82.14 -13.72
N ASN A 148 9.93 -81.93 -13.25
CA ASN A 148 9.18 -82.98 -12.56
C ASN A 148 8.84 -84.14 -13.50
N LYS A 149 8.42 -83.85 -14.74
CA LYS A 149 8.13 -84.89 -15.75
C LYS A 149 9.40 -85.63 -16.19
N CYS A 150 10.53 -84.95 -16.35
CA CYS A 150 11.82 -85.57 -16.62
C CYS A 150 12.25 -86.49 -15.47
N ARG A 151 12.12 -86.06 -14.21
CA ARG A 151 12.35 -86.93 -13.05
C ARG A 151 11.49 -88.19 -13.13
N ILE A 152 10.18 -88.04 -13.36
CA ILE A 152 9.24 -89.17 -13.47
C ILE A 152 9.63 -90.11 -14.63
N LEU A 153 10.13 -89.58 -15.75
CA LEU A 153 10.61 -90.39 -16.88
C LEU A 153 11.89 -91.17 -16.54
N GLU A 154 12.87 -90.56 -15.86
CA GLU A 154 14.09 -91.30 -15.44
C GLU A 154 13.78 -92.30 -14.31
N GLU A 155 12.88 -91.97 -13.38
CA GLU A 155 12.37 -92.87 -12.35
C GLU A 155 11.66 -94.07 -13.00
N PHE A 156 10.81 -93.85 -14.01
CA PHE A 156 10.18 -94.91 -14.81
C PHE A 156 11.20 -95.78 -15.58
N LYS A 157 12.16 -95.17 -16.29
CA LYS A 157 13.22 -95.90 -17.02
C LYS A 157 13.99 -96.85 -16.10
N SER A 158 14.23 -96.47 -14.85
CA SER A 158 15.01 -97.27 -13.90
C SER A 158 14.40 -98.63 -13.53
N HIS A 159 13.15 -98.88 -13.91
CA HIS A 159 12.45 -100.15 -13.69
C HIS A 159 12.59 -101.17 -14.84
N TYR A 160 13.21 -100.80 -15.98
CA TYR A 160 13.26 -101.61 -17.20
C TYR A 160 14.66 -101.63 -17.84
N SER A 161 14.93 -102.60 -18.73
CA SER A 161 16.17 -102.57 -19.53
C SER A 161 16.07 -101.64 -20.74
N GLU A 162 17.22 -101.16 -21.25
CA GLU A 162 17.27 -100.38 -22.49
C GLU A 162 16.76 -101.17 -23.72
N GLU A 163 16.84 -102.50 -23.68
CA GLU A 163 16.35 -103.39 -24.74
C GLU A 163 14.81 -103.41 -24.72
N GLU A 164 14.19 -103.64 -23.56
CA GLU A 164 12.73 -103.67 -23.39
C GLU A 164 12.06 -102.34 -23.76
N LEU A 165 12.70 -101.21 -23.45
CA LEU A 165 12.18 -99.87 -23.74
C LEU A 165 12.29 -99.51 -25.23
N ASN A 166 13.22 -100.12 -25.96
CA ASN A 166 13.36 -99.94 -27.41
C ASN A 166 12.37 -100.82 -28.20
N GLU A 167 12.05 -102.03 -27.72
CA GLU A 167 11.01 -102.88 -28.31
C GLU A 167 9.63 -102.20 -28.26
N GLU A 168 9.21 -101.68 -27.09
CA GLU A 168 7.95 -100.93 -26.93
C GLU A 168 7.92 -99.65 -27.79
N MET A 169 9.08 -98.99 -27.97
CA MET A 169 9.18 -97.82 -28.86
C MET A 169 8.93 -98.22 -30.33
N SER A 170 9.58 -99.29 -30.80
CA SER A 170 9.41 -99.87 -32.14
C SER A 170 7.96 -100.25 -32.42
N ASP A 171 7.31 -100.95 -31.51
CA ASP A 171 5.91 -101.35 -31.66
C ASP A 171 4.98 -100.14 -31.68
N SER A 172 5.22 -99.12 -30.84
CA SER A 172 4.44 -97.88 -30.86
C SER A 172 4.56 -97.11 -32.18
N GLU A 173 5.73 -97.12 -32.83
CA GLU A 173 5.93 -96.54 -34.15
C GLU A 173 5.24 -97.39 -35.24
N PHE A 174 5.29 -98.73 -35.14
CA PHE A 174 4.60 -99.64 -36.04
C PHE A 174 3.07 -99.42 -36.05
N TYR A 175 2.44 -99.33 -34.87
CA TYR A 175 1.01 -99.03 -34.76
C TYR A 175 0.63 -97.61 -35.24
N ARG A 176 1.48 -96.61 -34.98
CA ARG A 176 1.31 -95.25 -35.57
C ARG A 176 1.36 -95.28 -37.09
N LYS A 177 2.28 -96.06 -37.67
CA LYS A 177 2.47 -96.19 -39.13
C LYS A 177 1.28 -96.85 -39.84
N ILE A 178 0.58 -97.77 -39.15
CA ILE A 178 -0.66 -98.39 -39.63
C ILE A 178 -1.85 -97.42 -39.57
N SER A 179 -1.92 -96.57 -38.56
CA SER A 179 -3.04 -95.62 -38.36
C SER A 179 -2.86 -94.29 -39.11
N GLY A 180 -1.64 -93.94 -39.53
CA GLY A 180 -1.23 -92.61 -40.00
C GLY A 180 -1.63 -92.21 -41.42
N SER A 181 -2.47 -92.95 -42.13
CA SER A 181 -2.78 -92.70 -43.56
C SER A 181 -3.86 -91.65 -43.82
N LYS A 182 -3.75 -90.46 -43.20
CA LYS A 182 -4.38 -89.22 -43.71
C LYS A 182 -3.82 -87.94 -43.08
N ALA A 183 -2.57 -87.62 -43.43
CA ALA A 183 -2.02 -86.27 -43.34
C ALA A 183 -1.27 -85.95 -44.64
N VAL A 184 -1.43 -84.72 -45.14
CA VAL A 184 -0.63 -84.13 -46.23
C VAL A 184 -0.18 -82.75 -45.73
N GLU A 185 1.00 -82.33 -46.16
CA GLU A 185 1.79 -81.30 -45.50
C GLU A 185 1.33 -79.87 -45.76
N SER A 186 1.87 -78.98 -44.91
CA SER A 186 1.72 -77.53 -44.92
C SER A 186 2.32 -76.84 -46.16
N THR A 187 1.74 -75.71 -46.56
CA THR A 187 2.51 -74.51 -46.90
C THR A 187 1.63 -73.25 -46.70
N ASP A 188 2.26 -72.08 -46.70
CA ASP A 188 1.76 -70.84 -46.09
C ASP A 188 1.02 -69.88 -47.04
N GLU A 189 0.79 -68.65 -46.53
CA GLU A 189 0.38 -67.39 -47.19
C GLU A 189 -1.14 -67.06 -47.34
N ASP A 190 -1.50 -65.96 -46.68
CA ASP A 190 -2.54 -64.93 -46.90
C ASP A 190 -3.93 -65.29 -47.47
N GLY A 191 -4.97 -65.00 -46.67
CA GLY A 191 -6.37 -64.97 -47.13
C GLY A 191 -7.40 -64.73 -46.01
N ASP A 192 -7.60 -63.46 -45.60
CA ASP A 192 -8.73 -63.08 -44.74
C ASP A 192 -10.05 -63.11 -45.53
N GLU A 193 -10.73 -64.26 -45.53
CA GLU A 193 -12.16 -64.35 -45.86
C GLU A 193 -12.99 -64.57 -44.58
N GLU A 194 -13.81 -63.57 -44.21
CA GLU A 194 -14.67 -63.63 -43.01
C GLU A 194 -15.75 -64.72 -43.15
N ALA A 195 -15.53 -65.89 -42.54
CA ALA A 195 -16.53 -66.94 -42.46
C ALA A 195 -17.72 -66.50 -41.56
N GLU A 196 -18.82 -66.03 -42.16
CA GLU A 196 -20.03 -65.62 -41.45
C GLU A 196 -20.54 -66.73 -40.53
N THR A 197 -20.41 -66.51 -39.22
CA THR A 197 -20.84 -67.47 -38.20
C THR A 197 -22.35 -67.30 -37.95
N SER A 198 -23.16 -68.19 -38.52
CA SER A 198 -24.59 -68.27 -38.25
C SER A 198 -24.88 -69.12 -36.99
N PHE A 199 -25.94 -68.75 -36.27
CA PHE A 199 -26.39 -69.43 -35.06
C PHE A 199 -27.84 -69.88 -35.25
N GLU A 200 -28.11 -71.20 -35.21
CA GLU A 200 -29.48 -71.72 -35.27
C GLU A 200 -30.09 -71.75 -33.86
N PHE A 201 -31.14 -70.97 -33.63
CA PHE A 201 -31.96 -71.00 -32.42
C PHE A 201 -33.40 -71.35 -32.82
N THR A 202 -33.94 -72.46 -32.31
CA THR A 202 -35.35 -72.85 -32.53
C THR A 202 -35.82 -72.84 -34.01
N HIS A 203 -34.94 -73.24 -34.94
CA HIS A 203 -35.15 -73.24 -36.40
C HIS A 203 -35.23 -71.84 -37.06
N ALA A 204 -34.65 -70.82 -36.43
CA ALA A 204 -34.30 -69.55 -37.07
C ALA A 204 -32.78 -69.35 -37.05
N GLU A 205 -32.21 -68.91 -38.17
CA GLU A 205 -30.79 -68.57 -38.30
C GLU A 205 -30.56 -67.09 -37.94
N PHE A 206 -29.69 -66.86 -36.97
CA PHE A 206 -29.24 -65.52 -36.57
C PHE A 206 -27.81 -65.29 -37.08
N ASN A 207 -27.61 -64.24 -37.86
CA ASN A 207 -26.26 -63.78 -38.22
C ASN A 207 -25.58 -63.06 -37.04
N SER A 208 -24.27 -62.85 -37.14
CA SER A 208 -23.45 -62.26 -36.07
C SER A 208 -24.01 -60.93 -35.52
N LYS A 209 -24.50 -60.03 -36.39
CA LYS A 209 -25.06 -58.71 -36.00
C LYS A 209 -26.44 -58.81 -35.34
N GLN A 210 -27.26 -59.78 -35.76
CA GLN A 210 -28.52 -60.10 -35.09
C GLN A 210 -28.26 -60.73 -33.71
N MET A 211 -27.26 -61.60 -33.60
CA MET A 211 -26.86 -62.23 -32.34
C MET A 211 -26.28 -61.21 -31.33
N GLU A 212 -25.44 -60.26 -31.77
CA GLU A 212 -25.02 -59.12 -30.94
C GLU A 212 -26.25 -58.37 -30.41
N THR A 213 -27.14 -57.95 -31.31
CA THR A 213 -28.35 -57.19 -30.97
C THR A 213 -29.24 -57.94 -29.97
N LEU A 214 -29.35 -59.26 -30.11
CA LEU A 214 -30.14 -60.14 -29.25
C LEU A 214 -29.50 -60.29 -27.86
N LEU A 215 -28.23 -60.65 -27.77
CA LEU A 215 -27.50 -60.78 -26.50
C LEU A 215 -27.43 -59.45 -25.74
N LYS A 216 -27.25 -58.33 -26.45
CA LYS A 216 -27.27 -56.97 -25.89
C LYS A 216 -28.62 -56.65 -25.25
N LYS A 217 -29.73 -57.02 -25.91
CA LYS A 217 -31.09 -56.91 -25.34
C LYS A 217 -31.30 -57.85 -24.14
N MET A 218 -30.83 -59.09 -24.20
CA MET A 218 -30.95 -60.07 -23.11
C MET A 218 -30.20 -59.64 -21.85
N LEU A 219 -28.93 -59.23 -21.97
CA LEU A 219 -28.11 -58.79 -20.83
C LEU A 219 -28.65 -57.51 -20.17
N ILE A 220 -29.36 -56.65 -20.92
CA ILE A 220 -29.99 -55.44 -20.37
C ILE A 220 -31.37 -55.76 -19.75
N GLY A 221 -32.18 -56.61 -20.42
CA GLY A 221 -33.57 -56.85 -20.05
C GLY A 221 -33.82 -57.99 -19.06
N ILE A 222 -32.87 -58.91 -18.87
CA ILE A 222 -33.01 -60.03 -17.92
C ILE A 222 -32.33 -59.65 -16.59
N PRO A 223 -33.02 -59.76 -15.43
CA PRO A 223 -32.41 -59.52 -14.14
C PRO A 223 -31.17 -60.40 -13.90
N ARG A 224 -30.04 -59.75 -13.57
CA ARG A 224 -28.77 -60.36 -13.19
C ARG A 224 -28.46 -60.02 -11.74
N THR A 225 -28.08 -61.02 -10.95
CA THR A 225 -27.85 -60.91 -9.50
C THR A 225 -26.66 -61.77 -9.05
N ALA A 226 -26.16 -61.53 -7.84
CA ALA A 226 -25.15 -62.38 -7.21
C ALA A 226 -25.84 -63.60 -6.54
N HIS A 227 -25.48 -64.82 -6.92
CA HIS A 227 -26.02 -66.04 -6.34
C HIS A 227 -24.94 -66.85 -5.60
N LYS A 228 -25.18 -67.15 -4.33
CA LYS A 228 -24.23 -67.87 -3.45
C LYS A 228 -24.61 -69.34 -3.32
N VAL A 229 -23.82 -70.22 -3.92
CA VAL A 229 -23.94 -71.67 -3.78
C VAL A 229 -23.10 -72.13 -2.56
N PRO A 230 -23.63 -72.96 -1.66
CA PRO A 230 -22.84 -73.58 -0.59
C PRO A 230 -21.63 -74.32 -1.15
N ILE A 231 -20.48 -74.19 -0.47
CA ILE A 231 -19.16 -74.75 -0.86
C ILE A 231 -18.56 -74.16 -2.15
N LEU A 232 -19.34 -73.97 -3.21
CA LEU A 232 -18.87 -73.49 -4.52
C LEU A 232 -18.71 -71.95 -4.64
N GLY A 233 -19.24 -71.18 -3.70
CA GLY A 233 -19.01 -69.74 -3.60
C GLY A 233 -20.08 -68.85 -4.25
N THR A 234 -19.76 -67.58 -4.46
CA THR A 234 -20.68 -66.58 -5.03
C THR A 234 -20.41 -66.37 -6.52
N TYR A 235 -21.38 -66.74 -7.34
CA TYR A 235 -21.39 -66.47 -8.78
C TYR A 235 -22.00 -65.08 -9.01
N GLN A 236 -21.32 -64.25 -9.79
CA GLN A 236 -21.85 -62.97 -10.28
C GLN A 236 -22.58 -63.17 -11.63
N ASP A 237 -23.39 -62.19 -12.02
CA ASP A 237 -24.15 -62.19 -13.28
C ASP A 237 -25.00 -63.45 -13.48
N VAL A 238 -25.83 -63.76 -12.48
CA VAL A 238 -26.72 -64.93 -12.47
C VAL A 238 -28.18 -64.51 -12.64
N SER A 239 -28.87 -65.22 -13.54
CA SER A 239 -30.31 -65.11 -13.80
C SER A 239 -31.01 -66.44 -13.49
N THR A 240 -32.32 -66.43 -13.20
CA THR A 240 -33.10 -67.67 -13.04
C THR A 240 -33.56 -68.22 -14.39
N GLY A 241 -33.76 -69.53 -14.50
CA GLY A 241 -34.35 -70.16 -15.69
C GLY A 241 -35.71 -69.55 -16.04
N SER A 242 -36.55 -69.26 -15.04
CA SER A 242 -37.83 -68.57 -15.25
C SER A 242 -37.68 -67.13 -15.78
N SER A 243 -36.67 -66.38 -15.33
CA SER A 243 -36.42 -65.02 -15.81
C SER A 243 -35.97 -65.01 -17.28
N ILE A 244 -35.15 -65.99 -17.68
CA ILE A 244 -34.72 -66.16 -19.07
C ILE A 244 -35.91 -66.57 -19.94
N THR A 245 -36.68 -67.59 -19.51
CA THR A 245 -37.83 -68.11 -20.26
C THR A 245 -38.91 -67.05 -20.46
N GLN A 246 -39.28 -66.31 -19.41
CA GLN A 246 -40.27 -65.25 -19.51
C GLN A 246 -39.82 -64.12 -20.45
N TRP A 247 -38.56 -63.69 -20.35
CA TRP A 247 -38.03 -62.67 -21.25
C TRP A 247 -38.08 -63.13 -22.72
N VAL A 248 -37.70 -64.38 -22.99
CA VAL A 248 -37.76 -64.97 -24.34
C VAL A 248 -39.19 -65.02 -24.87
N LEU A 249 -40.17 -65.46 -24.07
CA LEU A 249 -41.59 -65.49 -24.43
C LEU A 249 -42.16 -64.11 -24.79
N ASP A 250 -41.68 -63.04 -24.15
CA ASP A 250 -42.18 -61.68 -24.38
C ASP A 250 -41.38 -60.87 -25.43
N ASN A 251 -40.14 -61.27 -25.78
CA ASN A 251 -39.23 -60.46 -26.62
C ASN A 251 -38.69 -61.16 -27.88
N VAL A 252 -38.88 -62.48 -28.06
CA VAL A 252 -38.37 -63.26 -29.21
C VAL A 252 -39.55 -63.68 -30.09
N PRO A 253 -39.78 -63.05 -31.27
CA PRO A 253 -40.97 -63.31 -32.09
C PRO A 253 -41.13 -64.76 -32.55
N GLU A 254 -40.03 -65.43 -32.88
CA GLU A 254 -39.97 -66.80 -33.41
C GLU A 254 -40.51 -67.85 -32.42
N VAL A 255 -40.54 -67.49 -31.13
CA VAL A 255 -41.01 -68.33 -30.03
C VAL A 255 -42.55 -68.31 -29.91
N GLU A 256 -43.25 -67.33 -30.49
CA GLU A 256 -44.73 -67.28 -30.57
C GLU A 256 -45.48 -67.48 -29.22
N LYS A 257 -44.84 -67.11 -28.10
CA LYS A 257 -45.31 -67.40 -26.72
C LYS A 257 -45.48 -68.89 -26.39
N ASN A 258 -44.85 -69.79 -27.16
CA ASN A 258 -44.83 -71.23 -26.91
C ASN A 258 -43.73 -71.59 -25.90
N LEU A 259 -44.11 -72.28 -24.82
CA LEU A 259 -43.22 -72.66 -23.72
C LEU A 259 -42.11 -73.64 -24.16
N ASP A 260 -42.46 -74.64 -24.97
CA ASP A 260 -41.54 -75.68 -25.46
C ASP A 260 -40.49 -75.09 -26.41
N LYS A 261 -40.84 -74.04 -27.16
CA LYS A 261 -39.88 -73.25 -27.95
C LYS A 261 -38.95 -72.46 -27.02
N ALA A 262 -39.47 -71.82 -25.97
CA ALA A 262 -38.67 -71.01 -25.05
C ALA A 262 -37.66 -71.86 -24.24
N GLU A 263 -38.01 -73.09 -23.83
CA GLU A 263 -37.06 -74.00 -23.18
C GLU A 263 -35.96 -74.48 -24.14
N LYS A 264 -36.28 -74.78 -25.40
CA LYS A 264 -35.29 -75.10 -26.44
C LYS A 264 -34.34 -73.93 -26.70
N PHE A 265 -34.86 -72.70 -26.76
CA PHE A 265 -34.04 -71.50 -26.88
C PHE A 265 -33.04 -71.38 -25.69
N GLY A 266 -33.51 -71.66 -24.47
CA GLY A 266 -32.65 -71.73 -23.28
C GLY A 266 -31.59 -72.85 -23.36
N GLN A 267 -31.91 -73.98 -24.00
CA GLN A 267 -30.94 -75.05 -24.28
C GLN A 267 -29.89 -74.63 -25.32
N ASP A 268 -30.29 -73.90 -26.37
CA ASP A 268 -29.37 -73.39 -27.39
C ASP A 268 -28.40 -72.35 -26.79
N LEU A 269 -28.82 -71.52 -25.82
CA LEU A 269 -27.91 -70.63 -25.07
C LEU A 269 -26.80 -71.39 -24.29
N ILE A 270 -27.09 -72.60 -23.81
CA ILE A 270 -26.08 -73.47 -23.16
C ILE A 270 -25.18 -74.11 -24.23
N LYS A 271 -25.76 -74.63 -25.32
CA LYS A 271 -25.07 -75.25 -26.47
C LYS A 271 -24.04 -74.32 -27.12
N TYR A 272 -24.38 -73.03 -27.30
CA TYR A 272 -23.47 -72.02 -27.82
C TYR A 272 -22.58 -71.35 -26.75
N GLU A 273 -22.64 -71.83 -25.50
CA GLU A 273 -21.84 -71.40 -24.36
C GLU A 273 -22.06 -69.96 -23.88
N PHE A 274 -23.19 -69.32 -24.20
CA PHE A 274 -23.51 -67.98 -23.69
C PHE A 274 -23.89 -67.99 -22.21
N ILE A 275 -24.49 -69.08 -21.72
CA ILE A 275 -24.78 -69.30 -20.29
C ILE A 275 -24.26 -70.66 -19.79
N ARG A 276 -24.10 -70.80 -18.47
CA ARG A 276 -23.76 -72.05 -17.78
C ARG A 276 -24.69 -72.30 -16.59
N VAL A 277 -24.98 -73.57 -16.32
CA VAL A 277 -25.71 -73.99 -15.10
C VAL A 277 -24.88 -73.67 -13.85
N VAL A 278 -25.56 -73.24 -12.79
CA VAL A 278 -25.00 -72.96 -11.46
C VAL A 278 -25.67 -73.88 -10.43
N GLY A 279 -24.88 -74.56 -9.59
CA GLY A 279 -25.36 -75.35 -8.45
C GLY A 279 -26.02 -76.70 -8.75
N SER A 280 -26.16 -77.10 -10.02
CA SER A 280 -26.76 -78.39 -10.41
C SER A 280 -25.94 -79.12 -11.48
N MET A 281 -26.02 -80.45 -11.50
CA MET A 281 -25.29 -81.37 -12.41
C MET A 281 -26.07 -81.70 -13.69
N GLY A 282 -27.19 -81.03 -13.97
CA GLY A 282 -27.94 -81.18 -15.22
C GLY A 282 -27.25 -80.49 -16.41
N LYS A 283 -27.30 -81.12 -17.59
CA LYS A 283 -26.92 -80.50 -18.87
C LYS A 283 -28.07 -79.75 -19.56
N SER A 284 -29.29 -79.86 -19.02
CA SER A 284 -30.50 -79.31 -19.62
C SER A 284 -30.83 -77.91 -19.09
N PHE A 285 -31.38 -77.06 -19.95
CA PHE A 285 -32.11 -75.87 -19.51
C PHE A 285 -33.46 -76.28 -18.87
N ILE A 286 -33.87 -75.57 -17.81
CA ILE A 286 -35.09 -75.85 -17.06
C ILE A 286 -35.76 -74.51 -16.71
N ASN A 287 -37.01 -74.31 -17.13
CA ASN A 287 -37.81 -73.15 -16.77
C ASN A 287 -38.24 -73.21 -15.28
N SER A 288 -37.41 -72.69 -14.39
CA SER A 288 -37.71 -72.62 -12.96
C SER A 288 -36.98 -71.47 -12.27
N SER A 289 -37.58 -70.93 -11.21
CA SER A 289 -36.96 -69.94 -10.33
C SER A 289 -35.91 -70.53 -9.38
N GLN A 290 -35.88 -71.87 -9.26
CA GLN A 290 -34.91 -72.60 -8.44
C GLN A 290 -33.64 -73.00 -9.22
N PHE A 291 -33.63 -72.83 -10.55
CA PHE A 291 -32.50 -73.15 -11.41
C PHE A 291 -31.81 -71.85 -11.87
N PHE A 292 -30.49 -71.82 -11.70
CA PHE A 292 -29.67 -70.62 -11.83
C PHE A 292 -28.67 -70.76 -12.97
N TYR A 293 -28.55 -69.70 -13.77
CA TYR A 293 -27.72 -69.66 -14.97
C TYR A 293 -26.82 -68.42 -14.91
N GLN A 294 -25.50 -68.63 -14.97
CA GLN A 294 -24.51 -67.55 -15.06
C GLN A 294 -24.23 -67.24 -16.53
N TRP A 295 -24.21 -65.96 -16.88
CA TRP A 295 -23.76 -65.48 -18.19
C TRP A 295 -22.23 -65.63 -18.32
N LYS A 296 -21.74 -66.28 -19.38
CA LYS A 296 -20.29 -66.37 -19.66
C LYS A 296 -19.77 -65.07 -20.28
N GLN A 297 -18.47 -64.78 -20.10
CA GLN A 297 -17.77 -63.64 -20.71
C GLN A 297 -18.04 -63.53 -22.23
N LYS A 298 -18.07 -64.67 -22.95
CA LYS A 298 -18.46 -64.76 -24.37
C LYS A 298 -19.76 -64.00 -24.72
N ALA A 299 -20.76 -64.01 -23.86
CA ALA A 299 -22.02 -63.28 -24.09
C ALA A 299 -21.86 -61.76 -23.92
N PHE A 300 -20.96 -61.31 -23.05
CA PHE A 300 -20.62 -59.89 -22.85
C PHE A 300 -19.77 -59.37 -24.02
N ASP A 301 -18.77 -60.15 -24.45
CA ASP A 301 -17.90 -59.84 -25.58
C ASP A 301 -18.73 -59.74 -26.87
N SER A 302 -19.54 -60.77 -27.16
CA SER A 302 -20.46 -60.79 -28.32
C SER A 302 -21.59 -59.78 -28.24
N ALA A 303 -21.82 -59.09 -27.12
CA ALA A 303 -22.79 -58.00 -26.98
C ALA A 303 -22.16 -56.60 -26.90
N GLN A 304 -20.82 -56.52 -26.82
CA GLN A 304 -20.06 -55.31 -26.50
C GLN A 304 -20.58 -54.60 -25.23
N ILE A 305 -20.83 -55.37 -24.14
CA ILE A 305 -21.25 -54.86 -22.84
C ILE A 305 -20.17 -55.16 -21.80
N ILE A 306 -19.70 -54.13 -21.09
CA ILE A 306 -18.82 -54.30 -19.91
C ILE A 306 -19.68 -54.80 -18.73
N PRO A 307 -19.26 -55.84 -17.98
CA PRO A 307 -19.97 -56.27 -16.76
C PRO A 307 -20.05 -55.16 -15.70
N ASN A 308 -21.22 -55.01 -15.06
CA ASN A 308 -21.45 -53.97 -14.05
C ASN A 308 -20.85 -54.35 -12.68
N SER A 309 -19.53 -54.23 -12.53
CA SER A 309 -18.88 -54.28 -11.22
C SER A 309 -19.10 -52.98 -10.44
N SER A 310 -19.86 -53.04 -9.35
CA SER A 310 -20.08 -51.89 -8.45
C SER A 310 -18.81 -51.48 -7.70
N ASP A 311 -18.61 -50.17 -7.56
CA ASP A 311 -17.40 -49.53 -7.03
C ASP A 311 -17.26 -49.55 -5.49
N GLY A 312 -16.05 -49.27 -5.00
CA GLY A 312 -15.77 -48.79 -3.65
C GLY A 312 -15.24 -49.82 -2.64
N GLY A 313 -13.99 -49.66 -2.19
CA GLY A 313 -13.48 -50.36 -0.99
C GLY A 313 -11.97 -50.62 -0.97
N SER A 314 -11.18 -49.65 -0.50
CA SER A 314 -9.73 -49.83 -0.33
C SER A 314 -9.39 -50.66 0.91
N ASN A 315 -8.71 -51.80 0.75
CA ASN A 315 -7.69 -52.21 1.72
C ASN A 315 -6.60 -53.08 1.08
N GLY A 316 -5.36 -52.93 1.55
CA GLY A 316 -4.24 -53.75 1.13
C GLY A 316 -4.21 -55.12 1.84
N PHE A 317 -3.22 -55.95 1.48
CA PHE A 317 -2.88 -57.21 2.18
C PHE A 317 -3.96 -58.32 2.23
N SER A 318 -4.50 -58.71 1.07
CA SER A 318 -4.91 -60.12 0.82
C SER A 318 -5.21 -60.40 -0.67
N ARG A 319 -4.17 -60.60 -1.49
CA ARG A 319 -4.34 -61.04 -2.89
C ARG A 319 -3.29 -62.03 -3.43
N GLY A 320 -2.77 -62.88 -2.54
CA GLY A 320 -2.45 -64.27 -2.90
C GLY A 320 -3.61 -65.18 -2.49
N PHE A 321 -3.57 -66.45 -2.87
CA PHE A 321 -4.53 -67.50 -2.45
C PHE A 321 -5.98 -67.37 -2.97
N SER A 322 -6.19 -67.05 -4.26
CA SER A 322 -7.52 -67.17 -4.88
C SER A 322 -7.52 -67.55 -6.38
N THR A 323 -6.75 -68.59 -6.75
CA THR A 323 -7.05 -69.58 -7.81
C THR A 323 -6.01 -70.70 -7.68
N PHE A 324 -6.31 -71.73 -6.88
CA PHE A 324 -5.61 -73.01 -6.97
C PHE A 324 -6.45 -73.96 -7.82
N ASN A 325 -5.98 -74.25 -9.03
CA ASN A 325 -6.44 -75.43 -9.76
C ASN A 325 -6.04 -76.67 -8.94
N PHE A 326 -7.02 -77.48 -8.56
CA PHE A 326 -6.77 -78.68 -7.76
C PHE A 326 -5.92 -79.71 -8.54
N ASP A 327 -6.01 -79.71 -9.87
CA ASP A 327 -5.24 -80.61 -10.73
C ASP A 327 -3.80 -80.14 -10.98
N ASP A 328 -3.52 -78.82 -11.03
CA ASP A 328 -2.14 -78.30 -11.02
C ASP A 328 -1.39 -78.71 -9.72
N VAL A 329 -2.11 -78.85 -8.61
CA VAL A 329 -1.55 -79.33 -7.33
C VAL A 329 -1.30 -80.84 -7.35
N LYS A 330 -2.18 -81.66 -7.95
CA LYS A 330 -1.91 -83.10 -8.14
C LYS A 330 -0.67 -83.33 -9.00
N GLU A 331 -0.55 -82.61 -10.12
CA GLU A 331 0.58 -82.74 -11.04
C GLU A 331 1.89 -82.25 -10.41
N ALA A 332 1.85 -81.18 -9.59
CA ALA A 332 3.01 -80.67 -8.86
C ALA A 332 3.44 -81.52 -7.66
N ILE A 333 2.55 -82.31 -7.05
CA ILE A 333 2.88 -83.23 -5.95
C ILE A 333 3.23 -84.65 -6.48
N GLY A 334 3.09 -84.90 -7.78
CA GLY A 334 3.36 -86.21 -8.37
C GLY A 334 2.24 -87.23 -8.14
N VAL A 335 1.03 -86.77 -7.79
CA VAL A 335 -0.18 -87.63 -7.60
C VAL A 335 -0.93 -87.84 -8.92
N SER A 336 -0.18 -87.90 -10.02
CA SER A 336 -0.57 -88.62 -11.22
C SER A 336 0.02 -90.02 -11.07
N GLY A 337 -0.82 -91.00 -10.74
CA GLY A 337 -0.38 -92.38 -10.55
C GLY A 337 0.10 -92.99 -11.87
N VAL A 338 1.40 -92.84 -12.15
CA VAL A 338 2.09 -93.58 -13.21
C VAL A 338 2.15 -95.03 -12.77
N ASP A 339 1.66 -95.93 -13.61
CA ASP A 339 1.80 -97.36 -13.34
C ASP A 339 3.17 -97.82 -13.83
N TYR A 340 4.12 -97.91 -12.90
CA TYR A 340 5.48 -98.38 -13.15
C TYR A 340 5.56 -99.85 -13.59
N SER A 341 4.43 -100.56 -13.72
CA SER A 341 4.35 -101.91 -14.29
C SER A 341 3.78 -101.95 -15.72
N ASP A 342 3.27 -100.84 -16.26
CA ASP A 342 2.70 -100.72 -17.61
C ASP A 342 3.69 -100.09 -18.60
N LYS A 343 4.39 -100.93 -19.36
CA LYS A 343 5.35 -100.53 -20.40
C LYS A 343 4.76 -99.57 -21.44
N SER A 344 3.48 -99.71 -21.78
CA SER A 344 2.83 -98.93 -22.84
C SER A 344 2.73 -97.42 -22.55
N GLN A 345 3.00 -97.00 -21.31
CA GLN A 345 3.07 -95.60 -20.92
C GLN A 345 4.39 -94.93 -21.35
N TYR A 346 5.45 -95.67 -21.66
CA TYR A 346 6.76 -95.13 -21.99
C TYR A 346 6.76 -94.17 -23.20
N PRO A 347 6.19 -94.53 -24.38
CA PRO A 347 6.10 -93.60 -25.51
C PRO A 347 5.27 -92.35 -25.18
N ARG A 348 4.27 -92.46 -24.30
CA ARG A 348 3.47 -91.31 -23.86
C ARG A 348 4.28 -90.38 -22.96
N LEU A 349 4.94 -90.90 -21.91
CA LEU A 349 5.79 -90.11 -21.02
C LEU A 349 6.93 -89.41 -21.78
N LEU A 350 7.52 -90.07 -22.77
CA LEU A 350 8.55 -89.48 -23.63
C LEU A 350 8.01 -88.37 -24.53
N ASN A 351 6.81 -88.52 -25.10
CA ASN A 351 6.15 -87.45 -25.87
C ASN A 351 5.71 -86.28 -24.98
N ASP A 352 5.21 -86.53 -23.77
CA ASP A 352 4.86 -85.50 -22.80
C ASP A 352 6.12 -84.67 -22.41
N VAL A 353 7.26 -85.33 -22.16
CA VAL A 353 8.54 -84.65 -21.88
C VAL A 353 9.00 -83.81 -23.07
N ARG A 354 9.00 -84.36 -24.30
CA ARG A 354 9.36 -83.61 -25.52
C ARG A 354 8.45 -82.39 -25.75
N SER A 355 7.15 -82.53 -25.47
CA SER A 355 6.18 -81.43 -25.59
C SER A 355 6.41 -80.33 -24.54
N LEU A 356 6.72 -80.70 -23.30
CA LEU A 356 7.09 -79.75 -22.24
C LEU A 356 8.44 -79.08 -22.50
N ASP A 357 9.43 -79.80 -23.05
CA ASP A 357 10.74 -79.29 -23.44
C ASP A 357 10.61 -78.17 -24.48
N ALA A 358 9.92 -78.46 -25.59
CA ALA A 358 9.64 -77.48 -26.65
C ALA A 358 8.85 -76.28 -26.13
N SER A 359 7.80 -76.52 -25.32
CA SER A 359 6.99 -75.44 -24.72
C SER A 359 7.80 -74.55 -23.76
N TYR A 360 8.73 -75.14 -23.01
CA TYR A 360 9.61 -74.43 -22.08
C TYR A 360 10.68 -73.62 -22.84
N PHE A 361 11.31 -74.20 -23.86
CA PHE A 361 12.26 -73.52 -24.73
C PHE A 361 11.63 -72.33 -25.46
N GLU A 362 10.45 -72.50 -26.05
CA GLU A 362 9.72 -71.40 -26.69
C GLU A 362 9.34 -70.30 -25.69
N LYS A 363 8.94 -70.64 -24.47
CA LYS A 363 8.64 -69.62 -23.45
C LYS A 363 9.90 -68.92 -22.93
N ILE A 364 11.07 -69.55 -22.96
CA ILE A 364 12.36 -68.88 -22.73
C ILE A 364 12.65 -67.89 -23.88
N ARG A 365 12.43 -68.29 -25.14
CA ARG A 365 12.63 -67.43 -26.31
C ARG A 365 11.76 -66.16 -26.25
N GLU A 366 10.49 -66.31 -25.85
CA GLU A 366 9.58 -65.19 -25.58
C GLU A 366 10.08 -64.31 -24.41
N LEU A 367 10.55 -64.91 -23.31
CA LEU A 367 11.05 -64.19 -22.15
C LEU A 367 12.31 -63.36 -22.47
N ASP A 368 13.21 -63.89 -23.28
CA ASP A 368 14.45 -63.19 -23.65
C ASP A 368 14.18 -62.04 -24.64
N ALA A 369 13.29 -62.23 -25.62
CA ALA A 369 12.82 -61.14 -26.47
C ALA A 369 12.18 -60.02 -25.65
N LEU A 370 11.30 -60.36 -24.70
CA LEU A 370 10.66 -59.39 -23.80
C LEU A 370 11.65 -58.74 -22.81
N ARG A 371 12.76 -59.39 -22.48
CA ARG A 371 13.88 -58.82 -21.71
C ARG A 371 14.61 -57.77 -22.54
N CYS A 372 14.97 -58.07 -23.79
CA CYS A 372 15.64 -57.12 -24.68
C CYS A 372 14.76 -55.89 -24.96
N GLU A 373 13.47 -56.08 -25.29
CA GLU A 373 12.51 -54.97 -25.44
C GLU A 373 12.44 -54.08 -24.19
N PHE A 374 12.49 -54.68 -23.00
CA PHE A 374 12.47 -53.96 -21.73
C PHE A 374 13.78 -53.20 -21.48
N GLU A 375 14.93 -53.80 -21.79
CA GLU A 375 16.24 -53.18 -21.67
C GLU A 375 16.36 -51.95 -22.60
N GLU A 376 15.95 -52.08 -23.87
CA GLU A 376 15.91 -51.00 -24.86
C GLU A 376 14.98 -49.84 -24.42
N LEU A 377 13.73 -50.17 -24.07
CA LEU A 377 12.74 -49.20 -23.56
C LEU A 377 13.27 -48.40 -22.35
N VAL A 378 13.90 -49.10 -21.41
CA VAL A 378 14.47 -48.47 -20.21
C VAL A 378 15.66 -47.57 -20.57
N MET A 379 16.56 -47.98 -21.46
CA MET A 379 17.69 -47.15 -21.91
C MET A 379 17.21 -45.82 -22.50
N ASP A 380 16.19 -45.83 -23.36
CA ASP A 380 15.60 -44.62 -23.94
C ASP A 380 14.92 -43.74 -22.89
N HIS A 381 14.07 -44.32 -22.04
CA HIS A 381 13.35 -43.56 -21.02
C HIS A 381 14.30 -42.99 -19.94
N LEU A 382 15.35 -43.72 -19.51
CA LEU A 382 16.37 -43.19 -18.59
C LEU A 382 17.13 -42.02 -19.22
N THR A 383 17.48 -42.13 -20.51
CA THR A 383 18.14 -41.06 -21.27
C THR A 383 17.23 -39.84 -21.44
N PHE A 384 15.91 -40.03 -21.57
CA PHE A 384 14.92 -38.95 -21.60
C PHE A 384 14.69 -38.32 -20.22
N MET A 385 14.65 -39.10 -19.14
CA MET A 385 14.54 -38.61 -17.77
C MET A 385 15.76 -37.79 -17.35
N GLN A 386 16.98 -38.16 -17.75
CA GLN A 386 18.17 -37.34 -17.51
C GLN A 386 18.09 -35.96 -18.19
N LYS A 387 17.51 -35.89 -19.40
CA LYS A 387 17.26 -34.61 -20.08
C LYS A 387 16.20 -33.79 -19.33
N CYS A 388 15.12 -34.44 -18.90
CA CYS A 388 14.04 -33.78 -18.15
C CYS A 388 14.52 -33.20 -16.80
N GLU A 389 15.34 -33.93 -16.04
CA GLU A 389 15.91 -33.44 -14.77
C GLU A 389 16.90 -32.30 -15.01
N LEU A 390 17.78 -32.42 -16.01
CA LEU A 390 18.68 -31.32 -16.39
C LEU A 390 17.92 -30.05 -16.81
N ASP A 391 16.74 -30.19 -17.43
CA ASP A 391 15.87 -29.07 -17.76
C ASP A 391 15.09 -28.53 -16.55
N ARG A 392 14.75 -29.36 -15.56
CA ARG A 392 14.20 -28.92 -14.26
C ARG A 392 15.16 -28.03 -13.50
N LEU A 393 16.42 -28.44 -13.39
CA LEU A 393 17.47 -27.65 -12.74
C LEU A 393 17.72 -26.30 -13.46
N LYS A 394 17.56 -26.26 -14.79
CA LYS A 394 17.56 -24.99 -15.56
C LYS A 394 16.31 -24.15 -15.29
N ALA A 395 15.12 -24.77 -15.20
CA ALA A 395 13.87 -24.09 -14.92
C ALA A 395 13.89 -23.41 -13.54
N ILE A 396 14.33 -24.13 -12.49
CA ILE A 396 14.53 -23.58 -11.14
C ILE A 396 15.50 -22.39 -11.17
N LYS A 397 16.63 -22.52 -11.86
CA LYS A 397 17.60 -21.42 -12.02
C LYS A 397 17.01 -20.20 -12.75
N LYS A 398 16.11 -20.42 -13.71
CA LYS A 398 15.44 -19.37 -14.49
C LYS A 398 14.36 -18.66 -13.67
N VAL A 399 13.45 -19.40 -13.04
CA VAL A 399 12.38 -18.81 -12.21
C VAL A 399 12.94 -18.04 -11.01
N ALA A 400 14.03 -18.52 -10.39
CA ALA A 400 14.72 -17.79 -9.33
C ALA A 400 15.34 -16.46 -9.81
N PHE A 401 15.84 -16.41 -11.05
CA PHE A 401 16.33 -15.15 -11.66
C PHE A 401 15.18 -14.18 -11.95
N ASP A 402 14.05 -14.65 -12.48
CA ASP A 402 12.89 -13.80 -12.80
C ASP A 402 12.19 -13.27 -11.52
N PHE A 403 12.19 -14.07 -10.45
CA PHE A 403 11.79 -13.63 -9.10
C PHE A 403 12.69 -12.49 -8.59
N ILE A 404 14.02 -12.61 -8.69
CA ILE A 404 14.94 -11.54 -8.29
C ILE A 404 14.75 -10.28 -9.16
N ALA A 405 14.52 -10.45 -10.46
CA ALA A 405 14.27 -9.34 -11.38
C ALA A 405 12.99 -8.55 -11.04
N SER A 406 11.95 -9.23 -10.54
CA SER A 406 10.68 -8.62 -10.12
C SER A 406 10.87 -7.53 -9.06
N PHE A 407 11.84 -7.71 -8.14
CA PHE A 407 12.27 -6.68 -7.18
C PHE A 407 13.23 -5.67 -7.80
N ALA A 408 14.28 -6.13 -8.47
CA ALA A 408 15.39 -5.29 -8.94
C ALA A 408 14.94 -4.14 -9.86
N ASN A 409 13.90 -4.38 -10.67
CA ASN A 409 13.30 -3.37 -11.55
C ASN A 409 12.59 -2.23 -10.79
N ARG A 410 12.13 -2.46 -9.55
CA ARG A 410 11.32 -1.52 -8.76
C ARG A 410 12.10 -0.76 -7.67
N VAL A 411 13.27 -1.25 -7.26
CA VAL A 411 14.11 -0.60 -6.22
C VAL A 411 14.36 0.88 -6.51
N LYS A 412 14.63 1.25 -7.78
CA LYS A 412 14.87 2.67 -8.15
C LYS A 412 13.62 3.56 -8.00
N GLN A 413 12.44 3.02 -8.31
CA GLN A 413 11.16 3.73 -8.19
C GLN A 413 10.81 3.95 -6.70
N LEU A 414 10.96 2.91 -5.88
CA LEU A 414 10.83 3.00 -4.41
C LEU A 414 11.85 3.96 -3.79
N GLN A 415 13.10 3.96 -4.27
CA GLN A 415 14.10 4.93 -3.83
C GLN A 415 13.68 6.37 -4.16
N MET A 416 13.28 6.67 -5.40
CA MET A 416 12.84 8.01 -5.79
C MET A 416 11.65 8.50 -4.95
N VAL A 417 10.67 7.65 -4.69
CA VAL A 417 9.53 7.96 -3.81
C VAL A 417 9.97 8.14 -2.35
N THR A 418 11.00 7.43 -1.90
CA THR A 418 11.58 7.65 -0.55
C THR A 418 12.34 8.97 -0.47
N ASP A 419 13.07 9.35 -1.52
CA ASP A 419 13.82 10.61 -1.59
C ASP A 419 12.88 11.84 -1.61
N GLU A 420 11.65 11.72 -2.15
CA GLU A 420 10.60 12.76 -2.04
C GLU A 420 10.32 13.14 -0.57
N LEU A 421 10.30 12.17 0.35
CA LEU A 421 9.99 12.41 1.78
C LEU A 421 10.99 13.35 2.46
N VAL A 422 12.25 13.33 2.01
CA VAL A 422 13.30 14.22 2.53
C VAL A 422 13.04 15.66 2.07
N LEU A 423 12.63 15.85 0.82
CA LEU A 423 12.31 17.16 0.26
C LEU A 423 11.07 17.78 0.91
N LEU A 424 10.08 16.97 1.32
CA LEU A 424 8.86 17.48 1.99
C LEU A 424 9.17 18.22 3.30
N GLU A 425 10.19 17.81 4.07
CA GLU A 425 10.60 18.49 5.30
C GLU A 425 11.08 19.91 5.02
N GLU A 426 11.89 20.09 3.97
CA GLU A 426 12.41 21.40 3.53
C GLU A 426 11.30 22.38 3.11
N THR A 427 10.08 21.90 2.83
CA THR A 427 8.94 22.77 2.48
C THR A 427 8.18 23.34 3.69
N ILE A 428 8.43 22.83 4.91
CA ILE A 428 7.73 23.28 6.13
C ILE A 428 8.26 24.66 6.54
N ASN A 429 7.36 25.65 6.68
CA ASN A 429 7.73 26.99 7.12
C ASN A 429 6.90 27.42 8.35
N PRO A 430 7.37 27.12 9.57
CA PRO A 430 6.63 27.42 10.80
C PRO A 430 6.38 28.92 11.01
N VAL A 431 7.27 29.79 10.51
CA VAL A 431 7.12 31.25 10.62
C VAL A 431 6.01 31.76 9.69
N SER A 432 5.91 31.20 8.48
CA SER A 432 4.82 31.48 7.54
C SER A 432 3.48 31.01 8.11
N ASP A 433 3.40 29.78 8.60
CA ASP A 433 2.17 29.20 9.14
C ASP A 433 1.69 29.92 10.42
N LEU A 434 2.62 30.29 11.31
CA LEU A 434 2.31 31.12 12.49
C LEU A 434 1.83 32.52 12.08
N LYS A 435 2.45 33.13 11.08
CA LYS A 435 2.03 34.43 10.55
C LYS A 435 0.63 34.34 9.93
N PHE A 436 0.34 33.33 9.11
CA PHE A 436 -0.98 33.09 8.52
C PHE A 436 -2.06 32.92 9.61
N LEU A 437 -1.75 32.18 10.67
CA LEU A 437 -2.62 32.01 11.84
C LEU A 437 -2.91 33.35 12.53
N ILE A 438 -1.90 34.19 12.73
CA ILE A 438 -2.09 35.51 13.36
C ILE A 438 -2.87 36.44 12.42
N GLU A 439 -2.51 36.56 11.15
CA GLU A 439 -3.16 37.49 10.20
C GLU A 439 -4.63 37.16 9.92
N ASN A 440 -5.03 35.89 10.00
CA ASN A 440 -6.42 35.47 9.75
C ASN A 440 -7.30 35.35 11.00
N TYR A 441 -6.72 35.14 12.18
CA TYR A 441 -7.47 34.85 13.41
C TYR A 441 -7.20 35.83 14.58
N ALA A 442 -6.37 36.88 14.39
CA ALA A 442 -6.18 37.91 15.42
C ALA A 442 -7.48 38.72 15.68
N THR A 443 -7.80 38.89 16.96
CA THR A 443 -9.02 39.57 17.43
C THR A 443 -8.79 41.01 17.89
N GLY A 444 -7.55 41.37 18.23
CA GLY A 444 -7.19 42.74 18.60
C GLY A 444 -5.71 42.88 18.97
N TYR A 445 -5.27 44.13 19.13
CA TYR A 445 -4.00 44.44 19.80
C TYR A 445 -4.24 44.66 21.30
N TYR A 446 -3.21 44.43 22.12
CA TYR A 446 -3.25 44.79 23.53
C TYR A 446 -3.52 46.29 23.70
N LYS A 447 -4.64 46.62 24.35
CA LYS A 447 -5.08 47.99 24.63
C LYS A 447 -5.67 48.02 26.06
N PRO A 448 -4.87 48.31 27.10
CA PRO A 448 -5.39 48.53 28.44
C PRO A 448 -6.35 49.71 28.48
N HIS A 449 -7.40 49.58 29.30
CA HIS A 449 -8.39 50.61 29.54
C HIS A 449 -8.42 50.92 31.05
N VAL A 450 -7.93 52.10 31.43
CA VAL A 450 -7.86 52.53 32.82
C VAL A 450 -9.23 53.07 33.26
N THR A 451 -9.73 52.60 34.39
CA THR A 451 -10.90 53.21 35.04
C THR A 451 -10.43 54.40 35.88
N LEU A 452 -11.02 55.57 35.64
CA LEU A 452 -10.64 56.80 36.33
C LEU A 452 -11.49 57.03 37.58
N TYR A 453 -10.88 57.62 38.60
CA TYR A 453 -11.55 58.12 39.80
C TYR A 453 -12.21 59.46 39.46
N ASP A 454 -13.50 59.38 39.12
CA ASP A 454 -14.35 60.53 38.90
C ASP A 454 -14.98 60.98 40.22
N ASN A 455 -14.75 62.23 40.59
CA ASN A 455 -15.23 62.83 41.83
C ASN A 455 -15.92 64.14 41.45
N TYR A 456 -17.20 64.25 41.83
CA TYR A 456 -18.10 65.35 41.46
C TYR A 456 -17.52 66.77 41.65
N TYR A 457 -16.58 66.94 42.60
CA TYR A 457 -15.90 68.21 42.86
C TYR A 457 -14.51 68.35 42.22
N ASP A 458 -13.76 67.24 42.09
CA ASP A 458 -12.32 67.22 41.76
C ASP A 458 -11.91 65.87 41.11
N SER A 459 -12.37 65.63 39.88
CA SER A 459 -12.01 64.44 39.09
C SER A 459 -10.53 64.40 38.72
N ASN A 460 -9.95 63.20 38.62
CA ASN A 460 -8.60 62.94 38.07
C ASN A 460 -7.39 63.49 38.86
N LEU A 461 -7.55 64.08 40.06
CA LEU A 461 -6.41 64.59 40.84
C LEU A 461 -5.46 63.49 41.37
N ARG A 462 -5.97 62.28 41.62
CA ARG A 462 -5.25 61.15 42.26
C ARG A 462 -4.72 60.07 41.30
N GLN A 463 -4.64 60.40 40.01
CA GLN A 463 -4.20 59.46 38.98
C GLN A 463 -3.36 60.18 37.92
N THR A 464 -2.28 59.53 37.51
CA THR A 464 -1.40 59.99 36.43
C THR A 464 -1.62 59.17 35.17
N PHE A 465 -1.92 57.87 35.30
CA PHE A 465 -2.17 56.97 34.17
C PHE A 465 -3.65 56.97 33.77
N GLY A 466 -3.94 56.91 32.46
CA GLY A 466 -5.30 56.92 31.91
C GLY A 466 -5.96 58.30 31.78
N VAL A 467 -5.44 59.32 32.45
CA VAL A 467 -5.97 60.70 32.37
C VAL A 467 -5.65 61.33 31.01
N ASP A 468 -6.56 62.13 30.46
CA ASP A 468 -6.33 62.85 29.20
C ASP A 468 -5.09 63.77 29.27
N LEU A 469 -4.33 63.83 28.17
CA LEU A 469 -3.08 64.57 28.10
C LEU A 469 -3.27 66.08 28.36
N ASN A 470 -4.37 66.68 27.90
CA ASN A 470 -4.67 68.08 28.14
C ASN A 470 -5.02 68.32 29.61
N VAL A 471 -5.74 67.39 30.24
CA VAL A 471 -6.11 67.45 31.66
C VAL A 471 -4.87 67.31 32.54
N LYS A 472 -4.03 66.29 32.31
CA LYS A 472 -2.80 66.09 33.09
C LYS A 472 -1.81 67.24 32.93
N SER A 473 -1.60 67.77 31.72
CA SER A 473 -0.78 68.98 31.50
C SER A 473 -1.30 70.23 32.24
N ARG A 474 -2.61 70.38 32.42
CA ARG A 474 -3.19 71.49 33.21
C ARG A 474 -2.96 71.30 34.70
N LEU A 475 -3.19 70.10 35.23
CA LEU A 475 -2.95 69.75 36.64
C LEU A 475 -1.46 69.91 37.01
N ASP A 476 -0.56 69.38 36.18
CA ASP A 476 0.89 69.47 36.34
C ASP A 476 1.43 70.90 36.12
N LYS A 477 0.63 71.82 35.56
CA LYS A 477 1.03 73.18 35.14
C LYS A 477 2.22 73.17 34.16
N LYS A 478 2.33 72.13 33.33
CA LYS A 478 3.42 71.90 32.37
C LYS A 478 2.87 71.46 31.00
N VAL A 479 3.46 71.98 29.93
CA VAL A 479 3.02 71.66 28.54
C VAL A 479 3.33 70.20 28.17
N VAL A 480 4.28 69.55 28.85
CA VAL A 480 4.52 68.10 28.82
C VAL A 480 4.28 67.57 30.24
N PRO A 481 3.55 66.46 30.45
CA PRO A 481 3.34 65.87 31.77
C PRO A 481 4.63 65.58 32.54
N ILE A 482 4.61 65.79 33.86
CA ILE A 482 5.77 65.62 34.75
C ILE A 482 6.32 64.20 34.67
N ILE A 483 5.45 63.18 34.65
CA ILE A 483 5.85 61.78 34.56
C ILE A 483 6.70 61.48 33.32
N LEU A 484 6.37 62.07 32.17
CA LEU A 484 7.15 61.93 30.94
C LEU A 484 8.47 62.69 31.03
N GLN A 485 8.46 63.91 31.57
CA GLN A 485 9.68 64.69 31.75
C GLN A 485 10.68 63.98 32.68
N CYS A 486 10.22 63.42 33.80
CA CYS A 486 11.06 62.65 34.72
C CYS A 486 11.61 61.37 34.08
N ILE A 487 10.78 60.58 33.39
CA ILE A 487 11.23 59.34 32.74
C ILE A 487 12.28 59.62 31.65
N LEU A 488 12.01 60.56 30.74
CA LEU A 488 12.94 60.91 29.66
C LEU A 488 14.25 61.48 30.21
N SER A 489 14.17 62.37 31.21
CA SER A 489 15.34 62.94 31.88
C SER A 489 16.16 61.89 32.62
N HIS A 490 15.52 60.92 33.28
CA HIS A 490 16.22 59.82 33.96
C HIS A 490 16.97 58.94 32.95
N LEU A 491 16.30 58.50 31.88
CA LEU A 491 16.91 57.67 30.83
C LEU A 491 18.07 58.40 30.12
N ASP A 492 17.97 59.72 29.91
CA ASP A 492 19.06 60.53 29.36
C ASP A 492 20.32 60.51 30.22
N HIS A 493 20.19 60.40 31.56
CA HIS A 493 21.32 60.21 32.47
C HIS A 493 21.77 58.75 32.57
N THR A 494 20.91 57.77 32.26
CA THR A 494 21.27 56.34 32.24
C THR A 494 22.06 55.93 31.00
N TYR A 495 21.82 56.56 29.83
CA TYR A 495 22.47 56.13 28.58
C TYR A 495 24.01 56.17 28.59
N PRO A 496 24.71 57.12 29.26
CA PRO A 496 26.16 57.08 29.40
C PRO A 496 26.67 55.86 30.18
N ASP A 497 25.99 55.49 31.27
CA ASP A 497 26.45 54.49 32.25
C ASP A 497 26.34 53.03 31.76
N LEU A 498 25.57 52.80 30.70
CA LEU A 498 25.48 51.48 30.05
C LEU A 498 26.79 51.09 29.36
N LYS A 499 27.15 49.82 29.40
CA LYS A 499 28.44 49.32 28.89
C LYS A 499 28.44 49.34 27.37
N ASN A 500 27.45 48.68 26.78
CA ASN A 500 27.41 48.38 25.35
C ASN A 500 26.23 49.08 24.66
N ASP A 501 26.39 49.39 23.37
CA ASP A 501 25.29 49.96 22.59
C ASP A 501 24.16 48.95 22.34
N GLU A 502 24.45 47.65 22.47
CA GLU A 502 23.44 46.57 22.55
C GLU A 502 22.52 46.72 23.78
N GLU A 503 23.07 47.04 24.96
CA GLU A 503 22.25 47.31 26.17
C GLU A 503 21.35 48.54 25.94
N ARG A 504 21.87 49.58 25.27
CA ARG A 504 21.12 50.79 24.90
C ARG A 504 19.97 50.51 23.91
N ILE A 505 20.13 49.54 23.00
CA ILE A 505 19.07 49.07 22.10
C ILE A 505 18.03 48.26 22.89
N ASN A 506 18.50 47.29 23.69
CA ASN A 506 17.64 46.38 24.43
C ASN A 506 16.73 47.09 25.44
N LEU A 507 17.13 48.27 25.98
CA LEU A 507 16.24 49.13 26.76
C LEU A 507 14.87 49.38 26.07
N TRP A 508 14.83 49.48 24.74
CA TRP A 508 13.61 49.82 24.00
C TRP A 508 13.03 48.64 23.21
N THR A 509 13.84 47.65 22.83
CA THR A 509 13.42 46.50 22.01
C THR A 509 13.08 45.24 22.82
N GLN A 510 13.61 45.09 24.04
CA GLN A 510 13.43 43.88 24.83
C GLN A 510 12.01 43.80 25.43
N PRO A 511 11.30 42.66 25.29
CA PRO A 511 10.03 42.43 25.98
C PRO A 511 10.25 42.24 27.48
N VAL A 512 9.37 42.82 28.30
CA VAL A 512 9.42 42.76 29.77
C VAL A 512 8.14 42.16 30.32
N HIS A 513 8.24 41.34 31.36
CA HIS A 513 7.07 40.80 32.06
C HIS A 513 6.18 41.94 32.61
N LEU A 514 4.93 41.95 32.15
CA LEU A 514 3.95 43.01 32.44
C LEU A 514 3.71 43.23 33.94
N SER A 515 3.91 42.20 34.78
CA SER A 515 3.87 42.30 36.25
C SER A 515 4.85 43.32 36.82
N ASN A 516 6.09 43.38 36.29
CA ASN A 516 7.10 44.34 36.73
C ASN A 516 6.74 45.77 36.31
N VAL A 517 6.22 45.91 35.08
CA VAL A 517 5.72 47.17 34.54
C VAL A 517 4.53 47.69 35.37
N HIS A 518 3.59 46.82 35.72
CA HIS A 518 2.43 47.14 36.56
C HIS A 518 2.83 47.49 38.01
N LYS A 519 3.84 46.83 38.59
CA LYS A 519 4.36 47.18 39.92
C LYS A 519 4.90 48.61 39.95
N LEU A 520 5.76 48.97 39.00
CA LEU A 520 6.31 50.33 38.89
C LEU A 520 5.22 51.37 38.55
N ARG A 521 4.33 51.06 37.60
CA ARG A 521 3.13 51.88 37.29
C ARG A 521 2.33 52.19 38.56
N SER A 522 2.10 51.20 39.42
CA SER A 522 1.34 51.36 40.66
C SER A 522 2.02 52.30 41.65
N GLN A 523 3.35 52.27 41.75
CA GLN A 523 4.11 53.19 42.62
C GLN A 523 4.08 54.64 42.10
N LEU A 524 3.98 54.82 40.78
CA LEU A 524 4.03 56.14 40.13
C LEU A 524 2.65 56.81 39.93
N ASN A 525 1.53 56.09 40.15
CA ASN A 525 0.22 56.55 39.69
C ASN A 525 -0.38 57.75 40.47
N ASP A 526 -0.20 57.83 41.79
CA ASP A 526 -0.72 58.95 42.62
C ASP A 526 0.35 60.03 42.88
N LEU A 527 1.40 60.09 42.05
CA LEU A 527 2.52 61.02 42.22
C LEU A 527 2.46 62.20 41.25
N SER A 528 2.69 63.39 41.81
CA SER A 528 2.87 64.66 41.08
C SER A 528 4.14 65.43 41.49
N ASP A 529 4.93 64.89 42.43
CA ASP A 529 6.21 65.45 42.87
C ASP A 529 7.37 64.88 42.02
N PRO A 530 8.09 65.71 41.23
CA PRO A 530 9.20 65.25 40.41
C PRO A 530 10.31 64.52 41.20
N SER A 531 10.52 64.89 42.46
CA SER A 531 11.61 64.37 43.30
C SER A 531 11.38 62.90 43.63
N LYS A 532 10.18 62.58 44.12
CA LYS A 532 9.75 61.21 44.47
C LYS A 532 9.63 60.31 43.25
N ILE A 533 9.21 60.87 42.11
CA ILE A 533 9.21 60.14 40.84
C ILE A 533 10.66 59.74 40.47
N SER A 534 11.61 60.67 40.52
CA SER A 534 13.02 60.39 40.23
C SER A 534 13.67 59.39 41.19
N GLU A 535 13.28 59.40 42.47
CA GLU A 535 13.73 58.42 43.48
C GLU A 535 13.23 57.00 43.17
N ILE A 536 11.95 56.83 42.81
CA ILE A 536 11.38 55.53 42.44
C ILE A 536 11.96 55.03 41.11
N LEU A 537 12.29 55.94 40.19
CA LEU A 537 12.96 55.60 38.93
C LEU A 537 14.40 55.10 39.18
N SER A 538 15.19 55.74 40.04
CA SER A 538 16.57 55.28 40.31
C SER A 538 16.66 53.93 41.05
N GLN A 539 15.60 53.53 41.76
CA GLN A 539 15.46 52.20 42.35
C GLN A 539 14.96 51.13 41.36
N SER A 540 14.63 51.51 40.12
CA SER A 540 13.97 50.66 39.12
C SER A 540 14.89 50.26 37.97
N ASN A 541 14.66 49.07 37.40
CA ASN A 541 15.42 48.62 36.22
C ASN A 541 15.02 49.46 34.98
N PRO A 542 15.98 50.04 34.22
CA PRO A 542 15.70 50.90 33.07
C PRO A 542 14.82 50.29 31.97
N VAL A 543 14.89 48.97 31.72
CA VAL A 543 14.02 48.29 30.74
C VAL A 543 12.56 48.24 31.22
N VAL A 544 12.32 48.25 32.55
CA VAL A 544 10.97 48.39 33.10
C VAL A 544 10.48 49.83 32.96
N ILE A 545 11.36 50.82 33.15
CA ILE A 545 11.05 52.25 33.02
C ILE A 545 10.60 52.61 31.59
N THR A 546 11.34 52.17 30.56
CA THR A 546 10.95 52.40 29.15
C THR A 546 9.59 51.77 28.82
N ASN A 547 9.33 50.56 29.33
CA ASN A 547 8.05 49.89 29.11
C ASN A 547 6.89 50.51 29.93
N VAL A 548 7.15 51.13 31.09
CA VAL A 548 6.16 51.99 31.78
C VAL A 548 5.85 53.25 30.95
N LEU A 549 6.83 53.82 30.26
CA LEU A 549 6.59 54.94 29.32
C LEU A 549 5.69 54.49 28.15
N LYS A 550 6.00 53.35 27.51
CA LYS A 550 5.15 52.77 26.46
C LYS A 550 3.73 52.53 26.97
N LEU A 551 3.59 51.98 28.18
CA LEU A 551 2.30 51.71 28.82
C LEU A 551 1.52 53.00 29.11
N TYR A 552 2.17 54.05 29.62
CA TYR A 552 1.54 55.37 29.80
C TYR A 552 0.93 55.89 28.50
N LEU A 553 1.69 55.88 27.40
CA LEU A 553 1.20 56.33 26.08
C LEU A 553 0.06 55.47 25.54
N LEU A 554 0.08 54.16 25.82
CA LEU A 554 -0.96 53.22 25.42
C LEU A 554 -2.24 53.36 26.26
N GLU A 555 -2.12 53.70 27.54
CA GLU A 555 -3.24 53.90 28.46
C GLU A 555 -3.94 55.26 28.32
N LEU A 556 -3.34 56.25 27.63
CA LEU A 556 -4.02 57.50 27.28
C LEU A 556 -5.36 57.23 26.56
N PRO A 557 -6.41 58.02 26.81
CA PRO A 557 -7.75 57.78 26.24
C PRO A 557 -7.80 57.94 24.71
N ASP A 558 -6.90 58.77 24.16
CA ASP A 558 -6.60 58.85 22.73
C ASP A 558 -5.07 58.89 22.54
N SER A 559 -4.54 58.61 21.34
CA SER A 559 -3.08 58.65 21.09
C SER A 559 -2.51 60.07 21.04
N LEU A 560 -1.18 60.21 21.12
CA LEU A 560 -0.50 61.51 21.03
C LEU A 560 -0.91 62.31 19.78
N ILE A 561 -1.11 61.63 18.66
CA ILE A 561 -1.92 62.12 17.54
C ILE A 561 -3.33 61.51 17.71
N PRO A 562 -4.37 62.32 18.02
CA PRO A 562 -5.71 61.80 18.27
C PRO A 562 -6.37 61.16 17.03
N HIS A 563 -7.28 60.21 17.26
CA HIS A 563 -7.85 59.36 16.21
C HIS A 563 -8.58 60.12 15.09
N ASN A 564 -9.07 61.33 15.34
CA ASN A 564 -9.75 62.18 14.34
C ASN A 564 -8.82 62.75 13.25
N PHE A 565 -7.52 62.50 13.36
CA PHE A 565 -6.52 62.76 12.31
C PHE A 565 -6.06 61.48 11.59
N TYR A 566 -6.42 60.29 12.10
CA TYR A 566 -5.97 58.99 11.56
C TYR A 566 -6.27 58.83 10.08
N ASP A 567 -7.52 59.03 9.68
CA ASP A 567 -7.95 58.82 8.28
C ASP A 567 -7.35 59.87 7.33
N VAL A 568 -7.06 61.08 7.82
CA VAL A 568 -6.40 62.14 7.04
C VAL A 568 -4.93 61.79 6.80
N ILE A 569 -4.23 61.31 7.83
CA ILE A 569 -2.84 60.83 7.73
C ILE A 569 -2.78 59.58 6.86
N LYS A 570 -3.72 58.64 7.01
CA LYS A 570 -3.82 57.45 6.15
C LYS A 570 -3.99 57.84 4.68
N LEU A 571 -4.93 58.73 4.33
CA LEU A 571 -5.05 59.23 2.95
C LEU A 571 -3.79 59.96 2.46
N LEU A 572 -3.11 60.73 3.32
CA LEU A 572 -1.86 61.40 2.97
C LEU A 572 -0.76 60.38 2.59
N TYR A 573 -0.63 59.29 3.33
CA TYR A 573 0.35 58.24 3.05
C TYR A 573 -0.08 57.29 1.91
N VAL A 574 -1.37 57.13 1.62
CA VAL A 574 -1.87 56.42 0.42
C VAL A 574 -1.60 57.26 -0.84
N ASN A 575 -2.00 58.52 -0.84
CA ASN A 575 -2.01 59.37 -2.04
C ASN A 575 -0.63 59.98 -2.38
N TYR A 576 0.32 59.98 -1.44
CA TYR A 576 1.67 60.51 -1.63
C TYR A 576 2.75 59.51 -1.17
N ASN A 577 2.60 58.24 -1.54
CA ASN A 577 3.48 57.16 -1.11
C ASN A 577 4.91 57.21 -1.71
N GLU A 578 5.09 57.86 -2.87
CA GLU A 578 6.37 57.96 -3.58
C GLU A 578 7.41 58.86 -2.85
N GLU A 579 8.70 58.63 -3.14
CA GLU A 579 9.79 59.46 -2.61
C GLU A 579 9.93 60.80 -3.36
N SER A 580 9.55 60.84 -4.64
CA SER A 580 9.33 62.06 -5.45
C SER A 580 8.37 63.04 -4.77
N GLN A 581 7.31 62.52 -4.16
CA GLN A 581 6.21 63.28 -3.56
C GLN A 581 6.44 63.58 -2.07
N LYS A 582 7.61 63.22 -1.53
CA LYS A 582 7.98 63.36 -0.11
C LYS A 582 7.83 64.79 0.41
N ALA A 583 8.25 65.81 -0.35
CA ALA A 583 8.12 67.20 0.08
C ALA A 583 6.65 67.58 0.34
N THR A 584 5.76 67.16 -0.57
CA THR A 584 4.30 67.32 -0.47
C THR A 584 3.74 66.54 0.72
N ARG A 585 4.16 65.29 0.92
CA ARG A 585 3.78 64.46 2.08
C ARG A 585 4.17 65.10 3.41
N ILE A 586 5.41 65.57 3.54
CA ILE A 586 5.89 66.24 4.76
C ILE A 586 5.16 67.56 5.01
N ASN A 587 4.82 68.33 3.97
CA ASN A 587 4.02 69.54 4.16
C ASN A 587 2.57 69.25 4.57
N GLY A 588 1.94 68.24 3.97
CA GLY A 588 0.63 67.74 4.42
C GLY A 588 0.66 67.31 5.88
N LEU A 589 1.72 66.61 6.31
CA LEU A 589 1.91 66.18 7.69
C LEU A 589 2.14 67.38 8.64
N GLN A 590 2.96 68.36 8.27
CA GLN A 590 3.13 69.62 9.02
C GLN A 590 1.78 70.32 9.25
N ASN A 591 0.96 70.46 8.21
CA ASN A 591 -0.30 71.18 8.30
C ASN A 591 -1.34 70.40 9.13
N VAL A 592 -1.41 69.07 9.00
CA VAL A 592 -2.26 68.23 9.87
C VAL A 592 -1.83 68.31 11.35
N LEU A 593 -0.52 68.22 11.63
CA LEU A 593 0.01 68.33 12.99
C LEU A 593 -0.16 69.73 13.59
N SER A 594 -0.37 70.77 12.76
CA SER A 594 -0.63 72.13 13.24
C SER A 594 -2.04 72.32 13.82
N GLU A 595 -2.99 71.42 13.52
CA GLU A 595 -4.32 71.37 14.13
C GLU A 595 -4.32 70.71 15.55
N LEU A 596 -3.17 70.23 16.05
CA LEU A 596 -3.06 69.55 17.35
C LEU A 596 -2.99 70.48 18.58
N PRO A 597 -3.46 70.05 19.77
CA PRO A 597 -3.24 70.77 21.02
C PRO A 597 -1.75 70.94 21.36
N LYS A 598 -1.41 72.06 22.01
CA LYS A 598 -0.02 72.42 22.35
C LYS A 598 0.71 71.37 23.22
N CYS A 599 -0.02 70.68 24.10
CA CYS A 599 0.52 69.58 24.90
C CYS A 599 0.83 68.33 24.08
N ASN A 600 -0.01 67.97 23.11
CA ASN A 600 0.25 66.87 22.17
C ASN A 600 1.51 67.16 21.33
N ILE A 601 1.62 68.36 20.76
CA ILE A 601 2.80 68.78 19.98
C ILE A 601 4.06 68.75 20.85
N ALA A 602 4.06 69.38 22.03
CA ALA A 602 5.24 69.44 22.90
C ALA A 602 5.65 68.06 23.44
N THR A 603 4.67 67.19 23.75
CA THR A 603 4.94 65.82 24.22
C THR A 603 5.54 64.96 23.10
N LEU A 604 5.01 65.09 21.88
CA LEU A 604 5.56 64.41 20.70
C LEU A 604 6.97 64.94 20.35
N ASP A 605 7.22 66.25 20.47
CA ASP A 605 8.54 66.86 20.29
C ASP A 605 9.56 66.35 21.31
N ALA A 606 9.19 66.29 22.59
CA ALA A 606 10.05 65.77 23.66
C ALA A 606 10.42 64.30 23.43
N LEU A 607 9.42 63.47 23.13
CA LEU A 607 9.62 62.05 22.83
C LEU A 607 10.51 61.83 21.59
N LEU A 608 10.22 62.51 20.49
CA LEU A 608 11.02 62.41 19.26
C LEU A 608 12.43 62.99 19.41
N THR A 609 12.62 63.99 20.27
CA THR A 609 13.97 64.51 20.60
C THR A 609 14.81 63.44 21.30
N HIS A 610 14.25 62.80 22.31
CA HIS A 610 14.93 61.76 23.09
C HIS A 610 15.25 60.52 22.22
N LEU A 611 14.27 60.03 21.44
CA LEU A 611 14.48 58.91 20.52
C LEU A 611 15.47 59.24 19.39
N LYS A 612 15.44 60.46 18.82
CA LYS A 612 16.43 60.89 17.81
C LYS A 612 17.84 60.96 18.41
N ARG A 613 17.98 61.49 19.64
CA ARG A 613 19.26 61.53 20.35
C ARG A 613 19.84 60.13 20.56
N LEU A 614 19.04 59.17 21.00
CA LEU A 614 19.51 57.78 21.19
C LEU A 614 19.98 57.15 19.87
N VAL A 615 19.22 57.31 18.78
CA VAL A 615 19.60 56.84 17.43
C VAL A 615 20.90 57.50 16.96
N GLN A 616 21.12 58.78 17.28
CA GLN A 616 22.37 59.50 16.99
C GLN A 616 23.57 59.03 17.85
N ILE A 617 23.38 58.76 19.15
CA ILE A 617 24.42 58.25 20.05
C ILE A 617 25.00 56.94 19.52
N ILE A 618 24.14 56.00 19.12
CA ILE A 618 24.57 54.72 18.55
C ILE A 618 25.13 54.93 17.14
N GLY A 619 24.49 55.77 16.32
CA GLY A 619 24.90 56.07 14.94
C GLY A 619 26.26 56.77 14.81
N ALA A 620 26.82 57.30 15.90
CA ALA A 620 28.18 57.83 15.97
C ALA A 620 29.25 56.72 15.94
N LYS A 621 28.91 55.48 16.34
CA LYS A 621 29.79 54.31 16.32
C LYS A 621 29.38 53.30 15.25
N ASP A 622 28.09 52.92 15.24
CA ASP A 622 27.54 51.91 14.35
C ASP A 622 26.27 52.43 13.64
N LYS A 623 26.40 52.61 12.32
CA LYS A 623 25.34 53.10 11.43
C LYS A 623 24.30 52.03 11.11
N GLU A 624 24.65 50.76 11.16
CA GLU A 624 23.74 49.64 10.90
C GLU A 624 22.91 49.32 12.14
N ALA A 625 23.53 49.19 13.32
CA ALA A 625 22.79 49.08 14.58
C ALA A 625 21.87 50.29 14.83
N SER A 626 22.32 51.51 14.49
CA SER A 626 21.48 52.72 14.55
C SER A 626 20.26 52.65 13.61
N LYS A 627 20.44 52.16 12.37
CA LYS A 627 19.34 51.94 11.40
C LYS A 627 18.37 50.85 11.87
N ASN A 628 18.89 49.78 12.48
CA ASN A 628 18.10 48.67 13.00
C ASN A 628 17.28 49.12 14.23
N LEU A 629 17.88 49.87 15.16
CA LEU A 629 17.16 50.53 16.25
C LEU A 629 16.10 51.51 15.71
N GLN A 630 16.43 52.33 14.71
CA GLN A 630 15.47 53.28 14.14
C GLN A 630 14.23 52.55 13.59
N ASN A 631 14.42 51.43 12.88
CA ASN A 631 13.32 50.61 12.37
C ASN A 631 12.50 49.97 13.51
N ALA A 632 13.16 49.41 14.53
CA ALA A 632 12.48 48.84 15.69
C ALA A 632 11.66 49.88 16.47
N LEU A 633 12.22 51.07 16.71
CA LEU A 633 11.51 52.20 17.32
C LEU A 633 10.31 52.66 16.47
N CYS A 634 10.40 52.63 15.14
CA CYS A 634 9.26 52.96 14.28
C CYS A 634 8.12 51.94 14.38
N LEU A 635 8.45 50.65 14.52
CA LEU A 635 7.48 49.57 14.71
C LEU A 635 6.78 49.67 16.08
N GLU A 636 7.58 49.85 17.15
CA GLU A 636 7.10 50.02 18.52
C GLU A 636 6.21 51.27 18.67
N PHE A 637 6.75 52.44 18.32
CA PHE A 637 6.06 53.71 18.60
C PHE A 637 4.96 54.06 17.61
N GLY A 638 4.97 53.55 16.38
CA GLY A 638 3.94 53.86 15.38
C GLY A 638 2.52 53.68 15.92
N LYS A 639 2.27 52.55 16.59
CA LYS A 639 0.96 52.20 17.21
C LYS A 639 0.71 52.87 18.57
N LEU A 640 1.72 53.48 19.19
CA LEU A 640 1.58 54.31 20.40
C LEU A 640 1.21 55.76 20.04
N ILE A 641 1.83 56.32 18.99
CA ILE A 641 1.61 57.72 18.61
C ILE A 641 0.36 57.94 17.75
N LEU A 642 -0.10 56.94 17.01
CA LEU A 642 -1.22 57.07 16.06
C LEU A 642 -2.07 55.78 16.03
N ARG A 643 -3.31 55.88 16.53
CA ARG A 643 -4.25 54.75 16.65
C ARG A 643 -5.53 54.97 15.83
N PRO A 644 -6.08 53.93 15.16
CA PRO A 644 -7.39 54.02 14.52
C PRO A 644 -8.49 54.13 15.58
N LYS A 645 -9.65 54.67 15.20
CA LYS A 645 -10.81 54.75 16.09
C LYS A 645 -11.38 53.35 16.35
N THR A 646 -11.16 52.82 17.55
CA THR A 646 -11.73 51.52 17.98
C THR A 646 -13.22 51.67 18.33
N SER A 647 -14.07 51.83 17.31
CA SER A 647 -15.53 51.84 17.45
C SER A 647 -16.04 50.39 17.51
N THR A 648 -16.46 49.91 18.68
CA THR A 648 -16.96 48.54 18.90
C THR A 648 -15.94 47.40 18.63
N HIS A 649 -16.16 46.23 19.23
CA HIS A 649 -15.25 45.08 19.11
C HIS A 649 -15.29 44.38 17.74
N SER A 650 -16.24 44.73 16.86
CA SER A 650 -16.49 44.07 15.57
C SER A 650 -15.92 44.81 14.35
N GLU A 651 -15.54 46.09 14.45
CA GLU A 651 -15.14 46.90 13.28
C GLU A 651 -13.61 46.97 13.06
N LEU A 652 -12.82 46.18 13.79
CA LEU A 652 -11.37 46.07 13.54
C LEU A 652 -11.11 45.22 12.28
N SER A 653 -11.33 45.83 11.12
CA SER A 653 -11.21 45.20 9.80
C SER A 653 -9.85 44.51 9.62
N LYS A 654 -9.80 43.45 8.79
CA LYS A 654 -8.53 42.78 8.43
C LYS A 654 -7.47 43.76 7.87
N SER A 655 -7.88 44.88 7.27
CA SER A 655 -6.98 45.95 6.82
C SER A 655 -6.23 46.66 7.96
N SER A 656 -6.79 46.72 9.17
CA SER A 656 -6.23 47.45 10.31
C SER A 656 -5.04 46.74 10.98
N PHE A 657 -4.92 45.41 10.84
CA PHE A 657 -3.77 44.66 11.37
C PHE A 657 -2.52 44.86 10.51
N ASN A 658 -2.70 44.86 9.18
CA ASN A 658 -1.62 45.07 8.20
C ASN A 658 -1.44 46.55 7.82
N ASP A 659 -1.91 47.46 8.65
CA ASP A 659 -1.81 48.89 8.44
C ASP A 659 -0.40 49.41 8.78
N LYS A 660 0.37 49.73 7.72
CA LYS A 660 1.74 50.25 7.81
C LYS A 660 1.82 51.76 8.05
N HIS A 661 0.73 52.51 7.85
CA HIS A 661 0.74 53.98 7.82
C HIS A 661 1.18 54.62 9.15
N PRO A 662 0.86 54.07 10.35
CA PRO A 662 1.42 54.56 11.62
C PRO A 662 2.95 54.41 11.73
N VAL A 663 3.51 53.33 11.18
CA VAL A 663 4.97 53.09 11.16
C VAL A 663 5.64 54.06 10.19
N SER A 664 5.07 54.26 8.99
CA SER A 664 5.55 55.27 8.02
C SER A 664 5.48 56.69 8.59
N THR A 665 4.42 57.03 9.33
CA THR A 665 4.26 58.32 10.00
C THR A 665 5.34 58.53 11.05
N MET A 666 5.60 57.53 11.92
CA MET A 666 6.69 57.58 12.90
C MET A 666 8.06 57.71 12.22
N GLN A 667 8.28 57.03 11.09
CA GLN A 667 9.55 57.08 10.37
C GLN A 667 9.83 58.46 9.76
N ASP A 668 8.84 59.09 9.13
CA ASP A 668 8.98 60.46 8.59
C ASP A 668 9.06 61.51 9.72
N LEU A 669 8.32 61.34 10.82
CA LEU A 669 8.43 62.19 12.01
C LEU A 669 9.85 62.18 12.60
N LEU A 670 10.45 61.00 12.72
CA LEU A 670 11.78 60.82 13.32
C LEU A 670 12.90 61.29 12.37
N LYS A 671 12.78 61.03 11.06
CA LYS A 671 13.72 61.50 10.03
C LYS A 671 13.68 63.03 9.87
N ASN A 672 12.49 63.60 9.64
CA ASN A 672 12.30 65.01 9.27
C ASN A 672 11.99 65.92 10.48
N LYS A 673 12.36 65.47 11.70
CA LYS A 673 12.01 66.06 13.00
C LYS A 673 12.21 67.58 13.06
N GLU A 674 13.39 68.08 12.70
CA GLU A 674 13.66 69.53 12.73
C GLU A 674 12.80 70.29 11.73
N THR A 675 12.69 69.82 10.49
CA THR A 675 11.86 70.43 9.43
C THR A 675 10.39 70.52 9.84
N ILE A 676 9.85 69.48 10.47
CA ILE A 676 8.46 69.45 10.94
C ILE A 676 8.27 70.39 12.13
N PHE A 677 9.05 70.21 13.21
CA PHE A 677 8.80 70.93 14.47
C PHE A 677 9.23 72.40 14.45
N ASN A 678 10.20 72.79 13.62
CA ASN A 678 10.55 74.20 13.45
C ASN A 678 9.41 75.00 12.79
N GLU A 679 8.74 74.46 11.77
CA GLU A 679 7.59 75.12 11.14
C GLU A 679 6.32 75.06 12.02
N LEU A 680 6.09 73.97 12.77
CA LEU A 680 5.05 73.94 13.80
C LEU A 680 5.26 75.04 14.85
N ARG A 681 6.50 75.22 15.32
CA ARG A 681 6.88 76.31 16.24
C ARG A 681 6.65 77.68 15.60
N ARG A 682 7.07 77.88 14.34
CA ARG A 682 6.89 79.13 13.56
C ARG A 682 5.42 79.50 13.42
N ASN A 683 4.56 78.54 13.06
CA ASN A 683 3.13 78.75 12.93
C ASN A 683 2.47 79.01 14.29
N SER A 684 2.88 78.33 15.37
CA SER A 684 2.39 78.60 16.72
C SER A 684 2.68 80.03 17.21
N SER A 685 3.77 80.63 16.73
CA SER A 685 4.10 82.05 16.97
C SER A 685 3.24 82.99 16.13
N LYS A 686 3.02 82.69 14.85
CA LYS A 686 2.11 83.48 13.98
C LYS A 686 0.68 83.52 14.52
N THR A 687 0.17 82.43 15.10
CA THR A 687 -1.18 82.41 15.67
C THR A 687 -1.32 83.33 16.90
N LYS A 688 -0.22 83.70 17.58
CA LYS A 688 -0.25 84.64 18.71
C LYS A 688 -0.41 86.11 18.29
N SER A 689 0.02 86.52 17.10
CA SER A 689 -0.12 87.93 16.68
C SER A 689 -1.58 88.29 16.37
N ASN A 690 -2.31 87.39 15.71
CA ASN A 690 -3.69 87.66 15.29
C ASN A 690 -4.73 87.47 16.42
N SER A 691 -4.36 86.81 17.53
CA SER A 691 -5.26 86.56 18.66
C SER A 691 -5.26 87.66 19.74
N ALA A 692 -4.44 88.70 19.58
CA ALA A 692 -4.42 89.86 20.47
C ALA A 692 -5.44 90.96 20.09
N ALA A 693 -6.05 90.88 18.90
CA ALA A 693 -6.78 91.99 18.27
C ALA A 693 -8.32 91.84 18.27
N ASN A 694 -8.89 90.78 18.85
CA ASN A 694 -10.34 90.64 18.92
C ASN A 694 -10.78 89.78 20.12
N SER A 695 -11.59 90.37 21.00
CA SER A 695 -12.18 89.69 22.17
C SER A 695 -13.60 90.23 22.41
N PRO A 696 -14.64 89.39 22.24
CA PRO A 696 -15.96 89.64 22.80
C PRO A 696 -16.21 88.76 24.02
N ASN A 697 -16.68 89.36 25.12
CA ASN A 697 -17.41 88.65 26.16
C ASN A 697 -18.69 88.00 25.57
N VAL A 698 -19.18 86.91 26.15
CA VAL A 698 -20.61 86.77 26.56
C VAL A 698 -20.88 85.52 27.42
N SER A 699 -21.52 85.81 28.56
CA SER A 699 -22.49 85.06 29.38
C SER A 699 -22.61 83.52 29.38
N ARG A 700 -22.71 82.97 30.60
CA ARG A 700 -23.40 81.71 30.90
C ARG A 700 -24.91 81.86 30.66
N THR A 701 -25.50 81.04 29.80
CA THR A 701 -26.88 80.54 29.94
C THR A 701 -26.91 79.08 29.48
N GLY A 702 -27.89 78.31 29.96
CA GLY A 702 -28.11 76.94 29.51
C GLY A 702 -29.56 76.72 29.15
N SER A 703 -29.83 75.89 28.14
CA SER A 703 -31.14 75.24 27.96
C SER A 703 -30.97 73.94 27.17
N THR A 704 -31.73 72.93 27.56
CA THR A 704 -31.82 71.64 26.88
C THR A 704 -32.76 71.74 25.69
N LYS A 705 -32.42 71.13 24.54
CA LYS A 705 -33.39 70.74 23.52
C LYS A 705 -33.01 69.40 22.90
N SER A 706 -33.93 68.45 22.99
CA SER A 706 -33.83 67.12 22.42
C SER A 706 -33.89 67.14 20.89
N GLN A 707 -33.00 66.42 20.21
CA GLN A 707 -33.26 65.99 18.84
C GLN A 707 -34.05 64.67 18.84
N LYS A 708 -35.14 64.64 18.08
CA LYS A 708 -35.92 63.42 17.81
C LYS A 708 -35.18 62.54 16.80
N ASN A 709 -35.42 61.23 16.88
CA ASN A 709 -34.99 60.28 15.86
C ASN A 709 -35.54 60.64 14.47
N THR A 710 -34.72 60.45 13.43
CA THR A 710 -35.15 60.31 12.03
C THR A 710 -34.64 58.98 11.48
N PRO A 711 -35.33 58.31 10.55
CA PRO A 711 -34.98 56.95 10.12
C PRO A 711 -33.66 56.85 9.34
N PHE A 712 -33.14 55.61 9.24
CA PHE A 712 -31.94 55.29 8.47
C PHE A 712 -32.08 55.61 6.97
N ALA A 713 -30.97 56.03 6.37
CA ALA A 713 -30.77 56.11 4.91
C ALA A 713 -29.55 55.26 4.51
N PRO A 714 -29.40 54.84 3.24
CA PRO A 714 -28.36 53.90 2.83
C PRO A 714 -26.93 54.37 3.13
N SER A 715 -26.11 53.44 3.63
CA SER A 715 -24.76 53.68 4.16
C SER A 715 -23.78 54.27 3.14
N GLU A 716 -23.92 53.95 1.85
CA GLU A 716 -23.07 54.49 0.78
C GLU A 716 -23.15 56.01 0.67
N SER A 717 -24.32 56.62 0.92
CA SER A 717 -24.46 58.09 0.88
C SER A 717 -23.60 58.77 1.96
N LEU A 718 -23.47 58.13 3.13
CA LEU A 718 -22.63 58.61 4.22
C LEU A 718 -21.14 58.35 3.93
N ALA A 719 -20.79 57.21 3.35
CA ALA A 719 -19.43 56.87 2.96
C ALA A 719 -18.88 57.77 1.83
N ALA A 720 -19.71 58.14 0.84
CA ALA A 720 -19.34 59.09 -0.20
C ALA A 720 -19.15 60.51 0.38
N LYS A 721 -20.06 60.95 1.26
CA LYS A 721 -19.96 62.25 1.94
C LYS A 721 -18.78 62.33 2.91
N SER A 722 -18.41 61.24 3.58
CA SER A 722 -17.21 61.20 4.45
C SER A 722 -15.93 61.22 3.63
N LYS A 723 -15.81 60.42 2.55
CA LYS A 723 -14.69 60.47 1.60
C LYS A 723 -14.48 61.87 1.03
N SER A 724 -15.55 62.50 0.52
CA SER A 724 -15.50 63.86 -0.04
C SER A 724 -15.01 64.90 0.98
N ARG A 725 -15.48 64.84 2.24
CA ARG A 725 -14.99 65.70 3.33
C ARG A 725 -13.53 65.41 3.72
N LEU A 726 -13.12 64.14 3.68
CA LEU A 726 -11.76 63.73 4.02
C LEU A 726 -10.76 64.17 2.95
N GLU A 727 -11.13 64.03 1.66
CA GLU A 727 -10.41 64.62 0.54
C GLU A 727 -10.33 66.15 0.62
N SER A 728 -11.41 66.85 1.03
CA SER A 728 -11.35 68.30 1.17
C SER A 728 -10.40 68.72 2.31
N ARG A 729 -10.34 67.95 3.42
CA ARG A 729 -9.31 68.15 4.46
C ARG A 729 -7.89 67.88 3.93
N LEU A 730 -7.69 66.83 3.13
CA LEU A 730 -6.39 66.54 2.51
C LEU A 730 -5.96 67.65 1.53
N LYS A 731 -6.84 68.07 0.63
CA LYS A 731 -6.60 69.15 -0.34
C LYS A 731 -6.29 70.48 0.36
N LYS A 732 -6.95 70.78 1.50
CA LYS A 732 -6.60 71.91 2.38
C LYS A 732 -5.23 71.74 3.03
N ALA A 733 -4.91 70.54 3.52
CA ALA A 733 -3.63 70.24 4.19
C ALA A 733 -2.41 70.33 3.25
N VAL A 734 -2.58 70.22 1.93
CA VAL A 734 -1.45 70.24 0.98
C VAL A 734 -1.18 71.64 0.37
N LYS A 735 -2.17 72.54 0.29
CA LYS A 735 -2.09 73.78 -0.51
C LYS A 735 -1.50 75.02 0.17
N HIS A 736 -1.10 74.97 1.45
CA HIS A 736 -1.06 76.18 2.28
C HIS A 736 0.17 77.13 2.12
N ARG A 737 0.85 77.15 0.95
CA ARG A 737 2.10 77.91 0.72
C ARG A 737 2.14 78.85 -0.51
N GLU A 738 1.15 78.86 -1.39
CA GLU A 738 1.21 79.63 -2.67
C GLU A 738 1.05 81.16 -2.54
N THR A 739 0.98 81.73 -1.32
CA THR A 739 0.81 83.19 -1.11
C THR A 739 1.88 83.77 -0.18
N GLY A 740 2.84 84.53 -0.71
CA GLY A 740 3.63 85.48 0.08
C GLY A 740 5.15 85.60 -0.19
N SER A 741 5.54 86.12 -1.36
CA SER A 741 6.74 86.98 -1.52
C SER A 741 6.64 87.78 -2.82
N SER A 742 7.04 89.05 -2.79
CA SER A 742 7.17 89.97 -3.93
C SER A 742 8.58 89.82 -4.60
N SER A 743 8.96 90.53 -5.67
CA SER A 743 8.48 91.80 -6.26
C SER A 743 8.91 92.01 -7.73
N ASP A 744 8.12 92.78 -8.49
CA ASP A 744 8.48 93.69 -9.60
C ASP A 744 9.12 93.13 -10.91
N GLN A 745 8.90 93.67 -12.13
CA GLN A 745 8.13 94.84 -12.61
C GLN A 745 7.11 94.49 -13.73
N PRO A 746 6.17 95.41 -14.10
CA PRO A 746 5.15 95.20 -15.13
C PRO A 746 5.33 96.04 -16.43
N GLU A 747 4.82 95.51 -17.56
CA GLU A 747 4.20 96.16 -18.74
C GLU A 747 3.80 95.01 -19.72
N GLU A 748 2.80 95.08 -20.62
CA GLU A 748 1.96 96.18 -21.10
C GLU A 748 0.54 95.69 -21.55
N VAL A 749 -0.44 96.63 -21.64
CA VAL A 749 -1.73 96.65 -22.39
C VAL A 749 -2.74 95.45 -22.40
N THR A 750 -3.83 95.61 -21.63
CA THR A 750 -5.29 95.60 -21.96
C THR A 750 -5.81 95.23 -23.40
N GLU A 751 -7.06 94.81 -23.67
CA GLU A 751 -8.23 94.31 -22.89
C GLU A 751 -9.29 93.67 -23.84
N SER A 752 -10.46 93.26 -23.29
CA SER A 752 -11.73 92.87 -23.96
C SER A 752 -11.80 91.49 -24.66
N GLY A 753 -12.95 90.79 -24.70
CA GLY A 753 -14.21 91.07 -24.00
C GLY A 753 -15.35 90.06 -24.27
N ALA A 754 -16.00 89.60 -23.19
CA ALA A 754 -17.38 89.07 -23.08
C ALA A 754 -17.93 87.90 -23.97
N THR A 755 -18.23 86.78 -23.29
CA THR A 755 -19.43 85.89 -23.42
C THR A 755 -19.69 84.99 -24.67
N PRO A 756 -20.07 83.70 -24.47
CA PRO A 756 -20.46 82.75 -25.55
C PRO A 756 -21.93 82.26 -25.52
N GLN A 757 -22.45 81.69 -26.62
CA GLN A 757 -23.55 80.68 -26.62
C GLN A 757 -23.81 80.00 -28.01
N HIS A 758 -24.07 78.67 -28.00
CA HIS A 758 -24.70 77.82 -29.06
C HIS A 758 -24.07 77.79 -30.49
N ASN A 759 -24.26 76.80 -31.39
CA ASN A 759 -24.98 75.50 -31.46
C ASN A 759 -24.04 74.51 -32.25
N ASP A 760 -23.89 73.20 -31.99
CA ASP A 760 -24.79 72.01 -31.97
C ASP A 760 -24.96 71.21 -33.30
N ILE A 761 -24.41 69.97 -33.29
CA ILE A 761 -24.97 68.69 -33.83
C ILE A 761 -24.89 68.36 -35.35
N VAL A 762 -24.98 67.04 -35.67
CA VAL A 762 -24.97 66.32 -37.00
C VAL A 762 -23.54 65.90 -37.45
N HIS A 763 -23.14 64.67 -37.86
CA HIS A 763 -23.68 63.27 -37.97
C HIS A 763 -22.46 62.29 -38.28
N LYS A 764 -22.47 60.94 -38.42
CA LYS A 764 -23.42 59.80 -38.32
C LYS A 764 -22.68 58.41 -38.13
N VAL A 765 -23.12 57.58 -37.18
CA VAL A 765 -23.48 56.12 -37.29
C VAL A 765 -22.47 54.97 -37.61
N GLN A 766 -22.33 54.04 -36.61
CA GLN A 766 -22.30 52.53 -36.64
C GLN A 766 -21.22 51.76 -37.47
N THR A 767 -20.91 50.45 -37.30
CA THR A 767 -21.53 49.31 -36.55
C THR A 767 -20.49 48.28 -36.07
N GLU A 768 -20.89 47.24 -35.32
CA GLU A 768 -20.08 46.13 -34.75
C GLU A 768 -19.94 44.90 -35.69
N SER A 769 -19.00 43.97 -35.40
CA SER A 769 -19.18 42.48 -35.40
C SER A 769 -17.84 41.71 -35.29
N SER A 770 -17.86 40.36 -35.36
CA SER A 770 -16.77 39.47 -34.91
C SER A 770 -16.58 38.18 -35.75
N SER A 771 -15.36 37.60 -35.74
CA SER A 771 -15.05 36.15 -35.49
C SER A 771 -14.02 35.41 -36.39
N LYS A 772 -13.17 34.59 -35.73
CA LYS A 772 -12.59 33.24 -36.02
C LYS A 772 -11.83 32.82 -37.32
N SER A 773 -10.94 31.83 -37.07
CA SER A 773 -10.51 30.63 -37.86
C SER A 773 -9.31 30.62 -38.85
N ASP A 774 -8.24 29.92 -38.42
CA ASP A 774 -7.58 28.73 -39.02
C ASP A 774 -6.60 28.73 -40.25
N SER A 775 -5.30 28.64 -39.91
CA SER A 775 -4.43 27.42 -40.13
C SER A 775 -3.39 27.31 -41.29
N ARG A 776 -2.20 26.75 -40.91
CA ARG A 776 -1.17 25.99 -41.69
C ARG A 776 -0.33 26.72 -42.79
N SER A 777 0.94 26.38 -43.08
CA SER A 777 1.97 25.54 -42.40
C SER A 777 3.37 25.58 -43.08
N ARG A 778 4.45 25.31 -42.30
CA ARG A 778 5.83 24.87 -42.72
C ARG A 778 6.72 25.90 -43.50
N SER A 779 8.07 25.82 -43.52
CA SER A 779 9.09 25.10 -42.71
C SER A 779 10.54 25.52 -43.09
N GLU A 780 11.51 25.56 -42.15
CA GLU A 780 12.91 25.06 -42.30
C GLU A 780 13.74 25.23 -40.98
N THR A 781 15.02 24.80 -40.95
CA THR A 781 15.78 24.45 -39.72
C THR A 781 17.15 25.21 -39.55
N PRO A 782 18.24 24.74 -38.86
CA PRO A 782 18.79 25.49 -37.71
C PRO A 782 20.29 25.92 -37.79
N PRO A 783 20.76 26.81 -36.89
CA PRO A 783 22.18 27.19 -36.74
C PRO A 783 22.99 26.28 -35.76
N PRO A 784 24.34 26.35 -35.73
CA PRO A 784 25.18 25.16 -35.48
C PRO A 784 26.13 25.18 -34.26
N THR A 785 26.79 24.03 -34.05
CA THR A 785 27.81 23.72 -33.02
C THR A 785 29.25 24.10 -33.40
N PRO A 786 30.10 24.55 -32.45
CA PRO A 786 31.57 24.53 -32.56
C PRO A 786 32.24 23.55 -31.55
N ALA A 787 33.53 23.19 -31.76
CA ALA A 787 34.21 22.16 -30.97
C ALA A 787 35.71 22.43 -30.68
N LYS A 788 36.18 22.05 -29.47
CA LYS A 788 37.50 21.49 -29.06
C LYS A 788 38.80 22.16 -29.59
N SER A 789 39.91 22.41 -28.86
CA SER A 789 40.51 21.98 -27.55
C SER A 789 41.65 22.99 -27.19
N PRO A 790 42.65 22.73 -26.29
CA PRO A 790 42.71 21.91 -25.06
C PRO A 790 43.35 22.65 -23.83
N MET A 791 43.31 22.05 -22.62
CA MET A 791 44.43 21.85 -21.67
C MET A 791 44.07 21.86 -20.16
N SER A 792 44.46 20.77 -19.49
CA SER A 792 45.04 20.62 -18.14
C SER A 792 44.37 21.15 -16.82
N LEU A 793 44.33 20.19 -15.87
CA LEU A 793 44.63 20.28 -14.43
C LEU A 793 43.55 20.57 -13.35
N LYS A 794 43.57 19.62 -12.39
CA LYS A 794 43.19 19.66 -10.95
C LYS A 794 41.73 19.40 -10.54
N ARG A 795 41.62 18.34 -9.74
CA ARG A 795 40.45 17.82 -9.00
C ARG A 795 40.55 18.32 -7.54
N SER A 796 39.48 18.86 -6.98
CA SER A 796 39.37 19.20 -5.55
C SER A 796 38.12 18.53 -4.94
N VAL A 797 38.00 18.55 -3.60
CA VAL A 797 37.27 17.49 -2.86
C VAL A 797 36.17 18.05 -1.95
N SER A 798 35.00 17.40 -1.94
CA SER A 798 33.86 17.74 -1.07
C SER A 798 34.10 17.40 0.42
N PRO A 799 33.58 18.19 1.38
CA PRO A 799 33.86 17.99 2.80
C PRO A 799 32.95 16.95 3.50
N LYS A 800 33.55 15.84 3.93
CA LYS A 800 33.31 15.08 5.18
C LYS A 800 31.85 14.89 5.68
N LYS A 801 31.24 13.74 5.33
CA LYS A 801 30.39 12.98 6.27
C LYS A 801 31.22 11.81 6.86
N LYS A 802 31.38 11.73 8.19
CA LYS A 802 31.68 10.51 8.97
C LYS A 802 31.87 10.83 10.47
N ARG A 803 30.87 10.51 11.32
CA ARG A 803 31.08 10.24 12.75
C ARG A 803 29.87 9.54 13.41
N LEU A 804 29.71 8.25 13.14
CA LEU A 804 29.11 7.24 14.01
C LEU A 804 29.54 5.86 13.48
N SER A 805 29.41 4.79 14.28
CA SER A 805 29.85 3.42 13.96
C SER A 805 31.38 3.20 13.84
N SER A 806 32.09 3.29 14.97
CA SER A 806 33.45 2.75 15.15
C SER A 806 33.82 2.54 16.63
N MET A 807 33.08 1.70 17.34
CA MET A 807 33.42 1.21 18.69
C MET A 807 32.85 -0.20 18.89
N LEU A 808 33.70 -1.21 18.67
CA LEU A 808 33.65 -2.55 19.26
C LEU A 808 34.85 -3.35 18.71
N LEU A 809 35.71 -3.87 19.60
CA LEU A 809 36.71 -4.93 19.37
C LEU A 809 37.87 -4.55 18.40
N ASP A 810 39.12 -4.97 18.62
CA ASP A 810 39.77 -5.71 19.72
C ASP A 810 41.24 -5.26 19.86
N ASP A 811 41.85 -5.51 21.02
CA ASP A 811 43.28 -5.83 21.14
C ASP A 811 43.54 -6.49 22.52
N ALA A 812 44.51 -7.42 22.59
CA ALA A 812 44.70 -8.31 23.75
C ALA A 812 46.14 -8.30 24.30
N VAL A 813 46.35 -8.80 25.53
CA VAL A 813 47.49 -9.67 25.94
C VAL A 813 47.33 -10.16 27.39
N GLU A 814 47.04 -11.46 27.51
CA GLU A 814 47.64 -12.47 28.41
C GLU A 814 48.14 -12.12 29.84
N SER A 815 47.56 -12.78 30.86
CA SER A 815 48.31 -13.61 31.83
C SER A 815 47.42 -14.36 32.83
N THR A 816 47.87 -15.55 33.26
CA THR A 816 47.31 -16.41 34.34
C THR A 816 48.49 -16.84 35.25
N PRO A 817 48.37 -17.61 36.37
CA PRO A 817 47.24 -18.43 36.84
C PRO A 817 47.02 -18.51 38.38
N LYS A 818 46.04 -19.38 38.77
CA LYS A 818 45.94 -20.24 40.00
C LYS A 818 44.70 -20.03 40.88
N THR A 819 43.92 -21.12 41.02
CA THR A 819 43.01 -21.42 42.14
C THR A 819 43.77 -21.92 43.37
N PRO A 820 43.20 -21.81 44.59
CA PRO A 820 42.77 -23.04 45.27
C PRO A 820 41.41 -22.93 46.01
N SER A 821 41.09 -23.91 46.85
CA SER A 821 39.73 -24.38 47.17
C SER A 821 39.23 -24.22 48.63
N LYS A 822 37.90 -24.38 48.81
CA LYS A 822 37.17 -24.97 49.98
C LYS A 822 37.07 -24.20 51.33
N SER A 823 35.84 -23.80 51.67
CA SER A 823 35.06 -24.10 52.91
C SER A 823 33.75 -23.26 52.86
N ARG A 824 32.52 -23.70 53.16
CA ARG A 824 31.84 -24.67 54.07
C ARG A 824 31.22 -23.97 55.29
N SER A 825 29.98 -24.38 55.62
CA SER A 825 29.10 -23.96 56.74
C SER A 825 28.26 -22.70 56.43
N GLN A 826 26.99 -22.58 56.86
CA GLN A 826 26.09 -23.55 57.55
C GLN A 826 24.61 -23.17 57.39
N SER A 827 23.69 -24.17 57.44
CA SER A 827 22.23 -24.09 57.71
C SER A 827 21.33 -23.15 56.86
N GLY A 828 20.11 -23.52 56.49
CA GLY A 828 19.39 -24.77 56.75
C GLY A 828 17.94 -24.74 56.24
N ASP A 829 17.24 -25.85 56.47
CA ASP A 829 15.88 -26.20 56.04
C ASP A 829 14.77 -25.28 56.65
N GLU A 830 13.50 -25.26 56.20
CA GLU A 830 12.79 -26.11 55.23
C GLU A 830 11.55 -25.39 54.60
N THR A 831 10.72 -26.17 53.88
CA THR A 831 9.40 -25.83 53.28
C THR A 831 8.35 -25.45 54.35
N ASP A 832 7.18 -24.85 54.05
CA ASP A 832 6.18 -25.34 53.08
C ASP A 832 5.07 -24.35 52.69
N ASN A 833 4.17 -24.82 51.81
CA ASN A 833 2.93 -24.18 51.38
C ASN A 833 1.84 -24.29 52.47
N ASP A 834 0.88 -23.35 52.49
CA ASP A 834 -0.47 -23.68 51.98
C ASP A 834 -1.36 -22.43 51.77
N THR A 835 -2.52 -22.61 51.12
CA THR A 835 -3.55 -21.59 50.86
C THR A 835 -4.72 -21.73 51.83
N PRO A 836 -5.43 -20.64 52.19
CA PRO A 836 -6.89 -20.73 52.07
C PRO A 836 -7.60 -19.46 51.55
N SER A 837 -8.70 -19.67 50.83
CA SER A 837 -9.56 -18.64 50.23
C SER A 837 -10.66 -18.09 51.16
N LYS A 838 -11.13 -16.84 50.97
CA LYS A 838 -12.54 -16.45 51.26
C LYS A 838 -13.04 -15.15 50.58
N SER A 839 -14.03 -15.33 49.68
CA SER A 839 -15.26 -14.51 49.43
C SER A 839 -15.28 -12.97 49.59
N GLY A 840 -15.85 -12.22 48.62
CA GLY A 840 -16.04 -10.76 48.79
C GLY A 840 -16.97 -9.88 47.90
N SER A 841 -17.72 -10.36 46.89
CA SER A 841 -18.66 -9.54 46.04
C SER A 841 -17.98 -8.46 45.13
N ASN A 842 -18.63 -7.75 44.17
CA ASN A 842 -20.01 -7.76 43.68
C ASN A 842 -20.16 -7.28 42.21
N GLY A 843 -20.96 -7.99 41.39
CA GLY A 843 -21.54 -7.59 40.08
C GLY A 843 -20.63 -7.23 38.88
N SER A 844 -21.14 -7.09 37.63
CA SER A 844 -22.23 -7.77 36.89
C SER A 844 -22.32 -7.22 35.44
N SER A 845 -22.48 -8.09 34.43
CA SER A 845 -22.97 -7.78 33.06
C SER A 845 -22.08 -6.88 32.15
N LYS A 846 -22.05 -7.01 30.81
CA LYS A 846 -22.70 -7.89 29.80
C LYS A 846 -21.80 -7.94 28.53
N VAL A 847 -21.64 -9.08 27.84
CA VAL A 847 -22.31 -9.48 26.56
C VAL A 847 -22.13 -8.47 25.40
N SER A 848 -21.73 -8.84 24.18
CA SER A 848 -21.20 -10.12 23.62
C SER A 848 -20.59 -9.84 22.24
N SER A 849 -19.65 -10.69 21.80
CA SER A 849 -19.31 -10.83 20.38
C SER A 849 -20.37 -11.66 19.63
N LYS A 850 -20.43 -11.48 18.31
CA LYS A 850 -20.84 -12.48 17.32
C LYS A 850 -20.15 -12.19 16.00
#